data_AF-A0AAN8NMR6-F1
#
_entry.id   AF-A0AAN8NMR6-F1
#
_cell.length_a   1.000
_cell.length_b   1.000
_cell.length_c   1.000
_cell.angle_alpha   90.00
_cell.angle_beta   90.00
_cell.angle_gamma   90.00
#
_symmetry.space_group_name_H-M   'P 1'
#
loop_
_entity.id
_entity.type
_entity.pdbx_description
1 polymer ?
#
loop_
_entity_poly.entity_id
_entity_poly.type
_entity_poly.pdbx_seq_one_letter_code
_entity_poly.pdbx_strand_id
1 'polypeptide(L)'
;MRVNSWGSNSHGQLGQGNDTEQLLIPTQFEINVEPKYITGGGKHTLILSTQDQLLSCGDNDKGQLGRKSEKSLNKFHIIHCPIKITKISCGWDFNLALTETLDVLGWGSNSFGQLGMPMDKVKCLNSPTNVFNSKAIQIGAGLRHSVIITLKGSVFTSGYGRKGQLGFSFNGVTPQKTDAFTEVEDVSDCVDVSCGEWHCIVRTSKGEFYSWGNNHFGQLGLDPEIIKFSKKPVKINLSLPNREGSQLVSGWSHNCILTKGGQLITWGRNDFGQLGEYREHTWKPEILKVVNEKITQICLGSHHCVALTHSGSILTWGWNEHGNCGNNSCENIMTPQRITGTEQVKLVGCGAAHSFYYLIIFPMLEICDFTQVPSFNTSNLKEIPVINDETDYSEFFYTYLIPNKPCVINGITHDWPCTQKWIKNEKINLDYFSECLENVDVPVSNCGAREYNVQKKCTMKLFDYLDYLKSCRMSFKNLDCFYLKDWHYIRDFPNENIYRVPAYFASDWLNEYYDGNPDLNDDYKFVYIGPKHSWTPFHADVFTSYSWSVNVFGRKKWILIPPGNEKYLTDSLGNLKYDITPKDLNDPRIQVFEVIQEQGQAIFVPSGWHHQVWNLEETISVNHNWINGCNIHQIWNSLKKTLSHVKAEISDCNDMEDWPHQCQVILSSIFGFNFRSFGAFLSNIAKARIKALRGSKNLTVFGGWQMGENHLKYDLIRVVTVLNLLKKDDDFVCEYLNDSEDDDLNHSFEFLDCLNNCSQGSLK
;
A
#
# COMPACT_ATOMS: atom_id res chain seq x y z
N MET A 1 -10.65 -9.24 -6.10
CA MET A 1 -9.38 -8.67 -6.58
C MET A 1 -9.41 -8.61 -8.10
N ARG A 2 -9.13 -7.45 -8.71
CA ARG A 2 -9.27 -7.25 -10.16
C ARG A 2 -7.96 -7.57 -10.90
N VAL A 3 -7.98 -8.67 -11.65
CA VAL A 3 -6.86 -9.10 -12.50
C VAL A 3 -7.26 -8.83 -13.95
N ASN A 4 -6.32 -8.39 -14.76
CA ASN A 4 -6.50 -8.25 -16.19
C ASN A 4 -5.61 -9.27 -16.89
N SER A 5 -6.15 -9.88 -17.93
CA SER A 5 -5.44 -10.88 -18.73
C SER A 5 -5.77 -10.73 -20.20
N TRP A 6 -4.79 -11.01 -21.06
CA TRP A 6 -4.91 -10.92 -22.51
C TRP A 6 -3.87 -11.79 -23.22
N GLY A 7 -3.96 -11.89 -24.55
CA GLY A 7 -3.19 -12.80 -25.37
C GLY A 7 -3.96 -14.08 -25.70
N SER A 8 -3.24 -15.17 -25.95
CA SER A 8 -3.82 -16.47 -26.30
C SER A 8 -4.67 -17.06 -25.16
N ASN A 9 -5.85 -17.60 -25.48
CA ASN A 9 -6.81 -18.20 -24.56
C ASN A 9 -7.45 -19.52 -25.04
N SER A 10 -6.94 -20.11 -26.12
CA SER A 10 -7.52 -21.32 -26.74
C SER A 10 -7.69 -22.55 -25.83
N HIS A 11 -7.06 -22.55 -24.65
CA HIS A 11 -7.15 -23.62 -23.65
C HIS A 11 -7.64 -23.11 -22.29
N GLY A 12 -8.13 -21.86 -22.22
CA GLY A 12 -8.61 -21.24 -20.98
C GLY A 12 -7.51 -20.66 -20.09
N GLN A 13 -6.29 -20.49 -20.62
CA GLN A 13 -5.11 -20.03 -19.86
C GLN A 13 -5.21 -18.59 -19.33
N LEU A 14 -6.18 -17.79 -19.77
CA LEU A 14 -6.46 -16.48 -19.18
C LEU A 14 -7.28 -16.58 -17.88
N GLY A 15 -7.98 -17.70 -17.65
CA GLY A 15 -8.71 -17.92 -16.39
C GLY A 15 -9.97 -17.06 -16.20
N GLN A 16 -10.45 -16.37 -17.24
CA GLN A 16 -11.60 -15.45 -17.20
C GLN A 16 -12.97 -16.14 -17.24
N GLY A 17 -13.01 -17.43 -17.59
CA GLY A 17 -14.24 -18.20 -17.74
C GLY A 17 -14.98 -18.00 -19.06
N ASN A 18 -14.36 -17.30 -20.02
CA ASN A 18 -14.85 -17.16 -21.38
C ASN A 18 -14.16 -18.19 -22.30
N ASP A 19 -14.87 -18.58 -23.36
CA ASP A 19 -14.34 -19.46 -24.40
C ASP A 19 -13.98 -18.60 -25.61
N THR A 20 -12.77 -18.03 -25.58
CA THR A 20 -12.21 -17.20 -26.66
C THR A 20 -10.87 -17.79 -27.10
N GLU A 21 -10.50 -17.62 -28.37
CA GLU A 21 -9.18 -18.08 -28.85
C GLU A 21 -8.05 -17.17 -28.36
N GLN A 22 -8.30 -15.86 -28.30
CA GLN A 22 -7.38 -14.84 -27.83
C GLN A 22 -8.10 -13.54 -27.48
N LEU A 23 -7.43 -12.67 -26.74
CA LEU A 23 -7.86 -11.30 -26.43
C LEU A 23 -6.75 -10.32 -26.75
N LEU A 24 -7.06 -9.29 -27.55
CA LEU A 24 -6.07 -8.33 -28.03
C LEU A 24 -5.83 -7.15 -27.08
N ILE A 25 -6.68 -7.01 -26.07
CA ILE A 25 -6.59 -5.96 -25.05
C ILE A 25 -6.70 -6.56 -23.65
N PRO A 26 -6.05 -5.97 -22.64
CA PRO A 26 -6.25 -6.34 -21.25
C PRO A 26 -7.73 -6.35 -20.90
N THR A 27 -8.22 -7.50 -20.45
CA THR A 27 -9.62 -7.67 -20.07
C THR A 27 -9.70 -8.09 -18.62
N GLN A 28 -10.48 -7.33 -17.85
CA GLN A 28 -10.60 -7.48 -16.42
C GLN A 28 -11.50 -8.68 -16.05
N PHE A 29 -11.12 -9.38 -14.99
CA PHE A 29 -11.93 -10.37 -14.29
C PHE A 29 -11.57 -10.38 -12.80
N GLU A 30 -12.36 -11.09 -12.01
CA GLU A 30 -12.17 -11.14 -10.56
C GLU A 30 -11.71 -12.51 -10.09
N ILE A 31 -10.80 -12.47 -9.11
CA ILE A 31 -10.44 -13.62 -8.29
C ILE A 31 -10.56 -13.25 -6.81
N ASN A 32 -10.75 -14.28 -5.97
CA ASN A 32 -10.99 -14.14 -4.53
C ASN A 32 -9.71 -14.02 -3.69
N VAL A 33 -8.54 -13.94 -4.34
CA VAL A 33 -7.24 -13.86 -3.68
C VAL A 33 -6.39 -12.75 -4.28
N GLU A 34 -5.44 -12.24 -3.51
CA GLU A 34 -4.48 -11.26 -4.01
C GLU A 34 -3.26 -11.96 -4.61
N PRO A 35 -2.95 -11.77 -5.91
CA PRO A 35 -1.77 -12.36 -6.52
C PRO A 35 -0.47 -11.83 -5.91
N LYS A 36 0.44 -12.75 -5.56
CA LYS A 36 1.84 -12.47 -5.23
C LYS A 36 2.76 -12.73 -6.42
N TYR A 37 2.51 -13.81 -7.16
CA TYR A 37 3.20 -14.15 -8.40
C TYR A 37 2.21 -14.70 -9.42
N ILE A 38 2.41 -14.36 -10.69
CA ILE A 38 1.68 -14.91 -11.82
C ILE A 38 2.71 -15.40 -12.84
N THR A 39 2.67 -16.69 -13.18
CA THR A 39 3.57 -17.29 -14.17
C THR A 39 2.83 -18.34 -14.97
N GLY A 40 3.03 -18.35 -16.30
CA GLY A 40 2.37 -19.28 -17.20
C GLY A 40 3.35 -20.17 -17.95
N GLY A 41 2.87 -21.35 -18.31
CA GLY A 41 3.54 -22.23 -19.26
C GLY A 41 3.07 -21.99 -20.69
N GLY A 42 3.07 -23.05 -21.51
CA GLY A 42 2.62 -22.97 -22.89
C GLY A 42 1.14 -22.62 -23.01
N LYS A 43 0.31 -23.29 -22.20
CA LYS A 43 -1.17 -23.24 -22.30
C LYS A 43 -1.86 -23.24 -20.93
N HIS A 44 -1.15 -22.90 -19.87
CA HIS A 44 -1.68 -22.86 -18.51
C HIS A 44 -1.02 -21.73 -17.71
N THR A 45 -1.68 -21.34 -16.63
CA THR A 45 -1.23 -20.26 -15.74
C THR A 45 -1.29 -20.73 -14.30
N LEU A 46 -0.28 -20.36 -13.51
CA LEU A 46 -0.26 -20.48 -12.05
C LEU A 46 -0.29 -19.11 -11.39
N ILE A 47 -1.04 -19.00 -10.30
CA ILE A 47 -1.03 -17.85 -9.39
C ILE A 47 -0.66 -18.35 -8.00
N LEU A 48 0.36 -17.76 -7.39
CA LEU A 48 0.60 -17.86 -5.95
C LEU A 48 0.06 -16.59 -5.29
N SER A 49 -0.82 -16.72 -4.30
CA SER A 49 -1.42 -15.57 -3.62
C SER A 49 -0.64 -15.10 -2.39
N THR A 50 -0.95 -13.90 -1.89
CA THR A 50 -0.42 -13.40 -0.60
C THR A 50 -0.98 -14.17 0.59
N GLN A 51 -2.11 -14.87 0.41
CA GLN A 51 -2.71 -15.80 1.38
C GLN A 51 -2.19 -17.25 1.23
N ASP A 52 -1.04 -17.44 0.59
CA ASP A 52 -0.38 -18.74 0.40
C ASP A 52 -1.20 -19.79 -0.37
N GLN A 53 -2.17 -19.35 -1.17
CA GLN A 53 -2.95 -20.23 -2.04
C GLN A 53 -2.31 -20.36 -3.42
N LEU A 54 -2.24 -21.59 -3.93
CA LEU A 54 -1.81 -21.88 -5.30
C LEU A 54 -3.03 -22.11 -6.18
N LEU A 55 -3.16 -21.36 -7.27
CA LEU A 55 -4.26 -21.48 -8.23
C LEU A 55 -3.72 -21.82 -9.62
N SER A 56 -4.54 -22.49 -10.42
CA SER A 56 -4.23 -22.83 -11.80
C SER A 56 -5.42 -22.75 -12.75
N CYS A 57 -5.17 -22.42 -14.01
CA CYS A 57 -6.12 -22.53 -15.11
C CYS A 57 -5.39 -22.90 -16.41
N GLY A 58 -6.14 -23.26 -17.44
CA GLY A 58 -5.65 -23.61 -18.78
C GLY A 58 -5.77 -25.10 -19.10
N ASP A 59 -4.85 -25.56 -19.92
CA ASP A 59 -4.75 -26.95 -20.39
C ASP A 59 -4.40 -27.91 -19.25
N ASN A 60 -4.91 -29.14 -19.28
CA ASN A 60 -4.59 -30.17 -18.28
C ASN A 60 -4.31 -31.57 -18.86
N ASP A 61 -3.99 -31.66 -20.14
CA ASP A 61 -3.71 -32.92 -20.84
C ASP A 61 -2.50 -33.71 -20.29
N LYS A 62 -1.65 -33.08 -19.49
CA LYS A 62 -0.51 -33.68 -18.77
C LYS A 62 -0.61 -33.54 -17.26
N GLY A 63 -1.73 -33.07 -16.70
CA GLY A 63 -1.88 -32.87 -15.26
C GLY A 63 -1.25 -31.58 -14.71
N GLN A 64 -0.87 -30.63 -15.57
CA GLN A 64 -0.24 -29.36 -15.22
C GLN A 64 -1.10 -28.43 -14.34
N LEU A 65 -2.41 -28.66 -14.22
CA LEU A 65 -3.29 -27.96 -13.27
C LEU A 65 -3.30 -28.59 -11.87
N GLY A 66 -2.45 -29.60 -11.60
CA GLY A 66 -2.34 -30.20 -10.27
C GLY A 66 -3.62 -30.90 -9.79
N ARG A 67 -4.44 -31.39 -10.72
CA ARG A 67 -5.70 -32.09 -10.46
C ARG A 67 -5.83 -33.38 -11.26
N LYS A 68 -6.53 -34.38 -10.69
CA LYS A 68 -6.71 -35.73 -11.27
C LYS A 68 -7.47 -35.78 -12.59
N SER A 69 -8.35 -34.82 -12.86
CA SER A 69 -9.18 -34.80 -14.08
C SER A 69 -8.41 -34.20 -15.24
N GLU A 70 -8.37 -34.86 -16.40
CA GLU A 70 -7.71 -34.36 -17.62
C GLU A 70 -8.43 -33.15 -18.26
N LYS A 71 -9.58 -32.73 -17.71
CA LYS A 71 -10.34 -31.61 -18.25
C LYS A 71 -9.64 -30.28 -17.95
N SER A 72 -9.34 -29.54 -19.01
CA SER A 72 -8.87 -28.15 -18.99
C SER A 72 -9.90 -27.22 -18.32
N LEU A 73 -9.41 -26.13 -17.72
CA LEU A 73 -10.23 -25.18 -16.97
C LEU A 73 -10.02 -23.76 -17.49
N ASN A 74 -11.09 -23.09 -17.87
CA ASN A 74 -11.05 -21.68 -18.26
C ASN A 74 -11.22 -20.72 -17.07
N LYS A 75 -11.33 -21.22 -15.84
CA LYS A 75 -11.35 -20.45 -14.58
C LYS A 75 -10.29 -20.97 -13.62
N PHE A 76 -9.76 -20.08 -12.79
CA PHE A 76 -8.80 -20.45 -11.75
C PHE A 76 -9.39 -21.41 -10.73
N HIS A 77 -8.66 -22.49 -10.47
CA HIS A 77 -8.95 -23.50 -9.46
C HIS A 77 -7.80 -23.62 -8.47
N ILE A 78 -8.13 -23.75 -7.19
CA ILE A 78 -7.15 -23.92 -6.11
C ILE A 78 -6.53 -25.32 -6.18
N ILE A 79 -5.20 -25.37 -6.21
CA ILE A 79 -4.42 -26.59 -6.01
C ILE A 79 -4.18 -26.76 -4.52
N HIS A 80 -4.59 -27.90 -3.97
CA HIS A 80 -4.33 -28.22 -2.57
C HIS A 80 -2.88 -28.68 -2.38
N CYS A 81 -2.10 -27.90 -1.65
CA CYS A 81 -0.75 -28.25 -1.21
C CYS A 81 -0.76 -28.41 0.32
N PRO A 82 -0.19 -29.51 0.87
CA PRO A 82 -0.13 -29.70 2.33
C PRO A 82 0.90 -28.79 3.01
N ILE A 83 1.82 -28.22 2.25
CA ILE A 83 2.89 -27.33 2.71
C ILE A 83 2.80 -26.04 1.90
N LYS A 84 3.03 -24.90 2.57
CA LYS A 84 3.05 -23.58 1.95
C LYS A 84 4.09 -23.50 0.84
N ILE A 85 3.68 -22.94 -0.30
CA ILE A 85 4.53 -22.69 -1.46
C ILE A 85 5.13 -21.28 -1.36
N THR A 86 6.41 -21.13 -1.65
CA THR A 86 7.14 -19.86 -1.60
C THR A 86 7.55 -19.36 -2.99
N LYS A 87 7.79 -20.26 -3.95
CA LYS A 87 8.14 -19.95 -5.34
C LYS A 87 7.48 -20.94 -6.30
N ILE A 88 7.24 -20.48 -7.52
CA ILE A 88 6.66 -21.27 -8.62
C ILE A 88 7.44 -21.00 -9.92
N SER A 89 7.53 -22.02 -10.78
CA SER A 89 8.13 -21.90 -12.12
C SER A 89 7.40 -22.84 -13.08
N CYS A 90 6.99 -22.31 -14.23
CA CYS A 90 6.27 -23.05 -15.26
C CYS A 90 7.18 -23.37 -16.45
N GLY A 91 7.23 -24.64 -16.84
CA GLY A 91 7.75 -25.06 -18.14
C GLY A 91 6.63 -25.06 -19.20
N TRP A 92 6.84 -25.77 -20.32
CA TRP A 92 5.83 -25.82 -21.39
C TRP A 92 4.52 -26.49 -20.94
N ASP A 93 4.64 -27.67 -20.34
CA ASP A 93 3.54 -28.58 -19.96
C ASP A 93 3.76 -29.19 -18.55
N PHE A 94 4.59 -28.55 -17.73
CA PHE A 94 4.93 -28.99 -16.38
C PHE A 94 5.27 -27.82 -15.46
N ASN A 95 5.34 -28.06 -14.17
CA ASN A 95 5.58 -27.05 -13.14
C ASN A 95 6.57 -27.55 -12.09
N LEU A 96 7.26 -26.59 -11.48
CA LEU A 96 8.01 -26.76 -10.25
C LEU A 96 7.51 -25.76 -9.20
N ALA A 97 7.55 -26.16 -7.94
CA ALA A 97 7.29 -25.27 -6.81
C ALA A 97 8.28 -25.53 -5.68
N LEU A 98 8.65 -24.48 -4.96
CA LEU A 98 9.47 -24.55 -3.76
C LEU A 98 8.58 -24.37 -2.54
N THR A 99 8.71 -25.24 -1.55
CA THR A 99 7.96 -25.13 -0.28
C THR A 99 8.67 -24.24 0.73
N GLU A 100 8.00 -23.86 1.82
CA GLU A 100 8.63 -23.19 2.97
C GLU A 100 9.68 -24.07 3.66
N THR A 101 9.53 -25.40 3.56
CA THR A 101 10.48 -26.42 4.05
C THR A 101 11.62 -26.68 3.06
N LEU A 102 11.74 -25.88 2.00
CA LEU A 102 12.76 -25.97 0.95
C LEU A 102 12.73 -27.28 0.14
N ASP A 103 11.60 -27.97 0.12
CA ASP A 103 11.36 -29.13 -0.74
C ASP A 103 10.95 -28.67 -2.14
N VAL A 104 11.34 -29.45 -3.16
CA VAL A 104 10.97 -29.19 -4.55
C VAL A 104 9.83 -30.11 -4.95
N LEU A 105 8.67 -29.50 -5.22
CA LEU A 105 7.53 -30.19 -5.79
C LEU A 105 7.53 -30.05 -7.31
N GLY A 106 7.12 -31.10 -8.01
CA GLY A 106 6.94 -31.11 -9.46
C GLY A 106 5.63 -31.79 -9.85
N TRP A 107 5.00 -31.29 -10.92
CA TRP A 107 3.83 -31.91 -11.53
C TRP A 107 3.67 -31.52 -13.00
N GLY A 108 2.78 -32.19 -13.72
CA GLY A 108 2.63 -32.09 -15.18
C GLY A 108 3.41 -33.17 -15.94
N SER A 109 3.84 -32.86 -17.15
CA SER A 109 4.54 -33.79 -18.06
C SER A 109 5.92 -34.22 -17.55
N ASN A 110 6.25 -35.50 -17.73
CA ASN A 110 7.58 -36.08 -17.53
C ASN A 110 8.08 -36.82 -18.78
N SER A 111 7.52 -36.52 -19.95
CA SER A 111 7.83 -37.25 -21.20
C SER A 111 9.31 -37.17 -21.62
N PHE A 112 10.04 -36.17 -21.14
CA PHE A 112 11.45 -35.94 -21.39
C PHE A 112 12.32 -36.12 -20.14
N GLY A 113 11.74 -36.54 -19.01
CA GLY A 113 12.44 -36.63 -17.72
C GLY A 113 12.54 -35.31 -16.98
N GLN A 114 11.77 -34.28 -17.38
CA GLN A 114 11.86 -32.95 -16.79
C GLN A 114 11.43 -32.89 -15.31
N LEU A 115 10.72 -33.89 -14.80
CA LEU A 115 10.42 -34.00 -13.37
C LEU A 115 11.48 -34.79 -12.59
N GLY A 116 12.57 -35.26 -13.24
CA GLY A 116 13.59 -36.07 -12.55
C GLY A 116 13.05 -37.39 -12.02
N MET A 117 12.07 -37.99 -12.71
CA MET A 117 11.46 -39.26 -12.35
C MET A 117 11.56 -40.29 -13.49
N PRO A 118 11.66 -41.60 -13.22
CA PRO A 118 11.83 -42.64 -14.24
C PRO A 118 10.79 -42.55 -15.36
N MET A 119 11.22 -42.25 -16.58
CA MET A 119 10.33 -41.96 -17.73
C MET A 119 9.52 -43.18 -18.19
N ASP A 120 10.00 -44.38 -17.90
CA ASP A 120 9.34 -45.65 -18.19
C ASP A 120 8.13 -45.88 -17.27
N LYS A 121 8.19 -45.37 -16.04
CA LYS A 121 7.15 -45.55 -15.00
C LYS A 121 6.24 -44.35 -14.84
N VAL A 122 6.77 -43.13 -14.98
CA VAL A 122 6.05 -41.87 -14.72
C VAL A 122 6.04 -41.04 -15.99
N LYS A 123 4.88 -40.98 -16.66
CA LYS A 123 4.68 -40.13 -17.85
C LYS A 123 4.29 -38.71 -17.49
N CYS A 124 3.50 -38.55 -16.43
CA CYS A 124 3.09 -37.29 -15.87
C CYS A 124 2.69 -37.45 -14.41
N LEU A 125 2.58 -36.34 -13.69
CA LEU A 125 2.03 -36.27 -12.33
C LEU A 125 0.87 -35.27 -12.33
N ASN A 126 -0.26 -35.67 -11.76
CA ASN A 126 -1.47 -34.86 -11.73
C ASN A 126 -1.70 -34.14 -10.39
N SER A 127 -0.67 -34.08 -9.54
CA SER A 127 -0.69 -33.34 -8.28
C SER A 127 0.75 -33.00 -7.86
N PRO A 128 0.95 -31.88 -7.12
CA PRO A 128 2.29 -31.52 -6.62
C PRO A 128 2.91 -32.66 -5.82
N THR A 129 4.06 -33.16 -6.28
CA THR A 129 4.74 -34.32 -5.71
C THR A 129 6.20 -33.96 -5.45
N ASN A 130 6.80 -34.44 -4.35
CA ASN A 130 8.23 -34.22 -4.14
C ASN A 130 9.05 -34.96 -5.21
N VAL A 131 9.84 -34.21 -5.97
CA VAL A 131 10.63 -34.73 -7.10
C VAL A 131 12.15 -34.65 -6.87
N PHE A 132 12.59 -34.11 -5.73
CA PHE A 132 14.00 -33.92 -5.44
C PHE A 132 14.34 -34.27 -4.00
N ASN A 133 15.33 -35.15 -3.81
CA ASN A 133 15.66 -35.72 -2.51
C ASN A 133 16.53 -34.81 -1.61
N SER A 134 16.72 -33.55 -1.99
CA SER A 134 17.52 -32.57 -1.24
C SER A 134 16.81 -31.22 -1.18
N LYS A 135 17.35 -30.29 -0.40
CA LYS A 135 16.76 -28.97 -0.19
C LYS A 135 17.28 -27.95 -1.19
N ALA A 136 16.39 -27.09 -1.66
CA ALA A 136 16.65 -26.10 -2.69
C ALA A 136 16.33 -24.66 -2.26
N ILE A 137 16.99 -23.70 -2.89
CA ILE A 137 16.75 -22.26 -2.71
C ILE A 137 16.18 -21.60 -3.97
N GLN A 138 16.39 -22.22 -5.14
CA GLN A 138 15.87 -21.71 -6.40
C GLN A 138 15.53 -22.86 -7.35
N ILE A 139 14.52 -22.61 -8.19
CA ILE A 139 14.02 -23.51 -9.22
C ILE A 139 13.90 -22.75 -10.54
N GLY A 140 14.13 -23.44 -11.65
CA GLY A 140 13.91 -22.94 -12.99
C GLY A 140 13.34 -24.02 -13.89
N ALA A 141 12.29 -23.69 -14.63
CA ALA A 141 11.68 -24.56 -15.62
C ALA A 141 11.87 -23.96 -17.01
N GLY A 142 12.58 -24.67 -17.89
CA GLY A 142 12.62 -24.35 -19.31
C GLY A 142 11.52 -25.08 -20.08
N LEU A 143 11.62 -25.14 -21.42
CA LEU A 143 10.58 -25.78 -22.23
C LEU A 143 10.31 -27.24 -21.80
N ARG A 144 11.38 -28.03 -21.65
CA ARG A 144 11.34 -29.49 -21.35
C ARG A 144 12.49 -29.94 -20.44
N HIS A 145 13.00 -29.02 -19.62
CA HIS A 145 14.09 -29.30 -18.68
C HIS A 145 13.90 -28.47 -17.42
N SER A 146 14.46 -28.97 -16.32
CA SER A 146 14.39 -28.39 -14.99
C SER A 146 15.78 -28.11 -14.47
N VAL A 147 15.90 -27.04 -13.70
CA VAL A 147 17.11 -26.66 -12.99
C VAL A 147 16.77 -26.39 -11.52
N ILE A 148 17.56 -26.93 -10.61
CA ILE A 148 17.43 -26.76 -9.17
C ILE A 148 18.76 -26.25 -8.63
N ILE A 149 18.70 -25.21 -7.79
CA ILE A 149 19.86 -24.75 -7.00
C ILE A 149 19.63 -25.18 -5.55
N THR A 150 20.57 -25.95 -5.01
CA THR A 150 20.53 -26.45 -3.63
C THR A 150 20.92 -25.39 -2.60
N LEU A 151 20.70 -25.65 -1.31
CA LEU A 151 21.19 -24.80 -0.22
C LEU A 151 22.71 -24.54 -0.25
N LYS A 152 23.48 -25.45 -0.86
CA LYS A 152 24.94 -25.34 -0.99
C LYS A 152 25.36 -24.55 -2.24
N GLY A 153 24.41 -24.08 -3.04
CA GLY A 153 24.69 -23.42 -4.32
C GLY A 153 25.06 -24.36 -5.47
N SER A 154 25.04 -25.69 -5.26
CA SER A 154 25.16 -26.68 -6.34
C SER A 154 23.94 -26.65 -7.27
N VAL A 155 24.17 -26.82 -8.56
CA VAL A 155 23.15 -26.81 -9.61
C VAL A 155 22.86 -28.24 -10.08
N PHE A 156 21.59 -28.62 -10.14
CA PHE A 156 21.14 -29.90 -10.66
C PHE A 156 20.19 -29.68 -11.84
N THR A 157 20.29 -30.51 -12.88
CA THR A 157 19.40 -30.45 -14.04
C THR A 157 18.77 -31.80 -14.37
N SER A 158 17.57 -31.77 -14.96
CA SER A 158 16.91 -32.96 -15.52
C SER A 158 16.08 -32.61 -16.75
N GLY A 159 15.76 -33.60 -17.58
CA GLY A 159 14.91 -33.42 -18.76
C GLY A 159 15.67 -33.52 -20.09
N TYR A 160 15.22 -32.77 -21.09
CA TYR A 160 15.77 -32.79 -22.45
C TYR A 160 17.14 -32.07 -22.54
N GLY A 161 18.09 -32.64 -23.30
CA GLY A 161 19.49 -32.19 -23.32
C GLY A 161 20.20 -32.08 -24.66
N ARG A 162 19.54 -32.32 -25.81
CA ARG A 162 20.21 -32.35 -27.13
C ARG A 162 20.91 -31.04 -27.55
N LYS A 163 20.56 -29.91 -26.93
CA LYS A 163 21.19 -28.61 -27.21
C LYS A 163 22.19 -28.20 -26.14
N GLY A 164 22.51 -29.09 -25.20
CA GLY A 164 23.47 -28.85 -24.13
C GLY A 164 22.87 -28.22 -22.87
N GLN A 165 21.55 -27.98 -22.81
CA GLN A 165 20.88 -27.31 -21.67
C GLN A 165 20.95 -28.07 -20.35
N LEU A 166 21.38 -29.33 -20.34
CA LEU A 166 21.64 -30.07 -19.11
C LEU A 166 22.97 -29.64 -18.45
N GLY A 167 23.91 -29.05 -19.21
CA GLY A 167 25.13 -28.47 -18.65
C GLY A 167 26.22 -29.48 -18.29
N PHE A 168 26.01 -30.77 -18.57
CA PHE A 168 27.01 -31.83 -18.34
C PHE A 168 27.11 -32.78 -19.53
N SER A 169 28.14 -33.63 -19.52
CA SER A 169 28.36 -34.69 -20.50
C SER A 169 29.01 -35.89 -19.83
N PHE A 170 28.59 -37.11 -20.22
CA PHE A 170 29.19 -38.35 -19.73
C PHE A 170 30.20 -38.84 -20.76
N ASN A 171 31.47 -38.98 -20.38
CA ASN A 171 32.55 -39.40 -21.28
C ASN A 171 32.60 -38.57 -22.58
N GLY A 172 32.36 -37.25 -22.48
CA GLY A 172 32.31 -36.33 -23.62
C GLY A 172 31.01 -36.36 -24.45
N VAL A 173 30.07 -37.25 -24.13
CA VAL A 173 28.78 -37.38 -24.82
C VAL A 173 27.69 -36.63 -24.07
N THR A 174 27.00 -35.73 -24.77
CA THR A 174 25.87 -35.00 -24.22
C THR A 174 24.64 -35.90 -24.20
N PRO A 175 24.00 -36.11 -23.03
CA PRO A 175 22.79 -36.91 -22.95
C PRO A 175 21.66 -36.24 -23.73
N GLN A 176 20.94 -37.03 -24.54
CA GLN A 176 19.76 -36.55 -25.25
C GLN A 176 18.66 -36.10 -24.27
N LYS A 177 18.52 -36.84 -23.17
CA LYS A 177 17.64 -36.56 -22.04
C LYS A 177 18.11 -37.33 -20.81
N THR A 178 17.75 -36.85 -19.63
CA THR A 178 17.93 -37.55 -18.36
C THR A 178 16.63 -37.48 -17.57
N ASP A 179 16.35 -38.51 -16.78
CA ASP A 179 15.22 -38.59 -15.88
C ASP A 179 15.62 -38.67 -14.40
N ALA A 180 16.84 -38.24 -14.12
CA ALA A 180 17.35 -38.02 -12.78
C ALA A 180 18.03 -36.64 -12.72
N PHE A 181 17.77 -35.92 -11.64
CA PHE A 181 18.48 -34.69 -11.32
C PHE A 181 19.97 -34.99 -11.17
N THR A 182 20.77 -34.43 -12.07
CA THR A 182 22.21 -34.65 -12.17
C THR A 182 22.94 -33.33 -11.95
N GLU A 183 24.03 -33.35 -11.18
CA GLU A 183 24.80 -32.16 -10.85
C GLU A 183 25.54 -31.59 -12.06
N VAL A 184 25.64 -30.27 -12.13
CA VAL A 184 26.44 -29.53 -13.11
C VAL A 184 27.71 -29.06 -12.43
N GLU A 185 28.80 -29.80 -12.61
CA GLU A 185 30.04 -29.64 -11.81
C GLU A 185 30.83 -28.35 -12.12
N ASP A 186 30.73 -27.81 -13.33
CA ASP A 186 31.52 -26.64 -13.78
C ASP A 186 30.98 -25.28 -13.26
N VAL A 187 30.02 -25.28 -12.32
CA VAL A 187 29.51 -24.06 -11.68
C VAL A 187 29.04 -24.32 -10.24
N SER A 188 29.39 -23.43 -9.31
CA SER A 188 29.03 -23.52 -7.89
C SER A 188 28.61 -22.15 -7.33
N ASP A 189 28.19 -22.13 -6.06
CA ASP A 189 27.79 -20.91 -5.34
C ASP A 189 26.66 -20.14 -6.03
N CYS A 190 25.80 -20.85 -6.76
CA CYS A 190 24.67 -20.26 -7.47
C CYS A 190 23.58 -19.82 -6.49
N VAL A 191 22.94 -18.70 -6.77
CA VAL A 191 21.85 -18.13 -5.95
C VAL A 191 20.60 -17.80 -6.76
N ASP A 192 20.72 -17.75 -8.09
CA ASP A 192 19.60 -17.46 -8.98
C ASP A 192 19.72 -18.25 -10.29
N VAL A 193 18.58 -18.60 -10.89
CA VAL A 193 18.51 -19.32 -12.17
C VAL A 193 17.32 -18.86 -12.99
N SER A 194 17.52 -18.78 -14.29
CA SER A 194 16.46 -18.65 -15.29
C SER A 194 16.71 -19.61 -16.45
N CYS A 195 15.63 -20.10 -17.06
CA CYS A 195 15.67 -21.09 -18.13
C CYS A 195 14.87 -20.56 -19.33
N GLY A 196 15.43 -20.71 -20.53
CA GLY A 196 14.69 -20.48 -21.76
C GLY A 196 14.24 -21.77 -22.40
N GLU A 197 14.13 -21.77 -23.73
CA GLU A 197 13.65 -22.94 -24.47
C GLU A 197 14.65 -24.10 -24.34
N TRP A 198 15.91 -23.80 -24.67
CA TRP A 198 17.00 -24.77 -24.74
C TRP A 198 18.30 -24.22 -24.13
N HIS A 199 18.22 -23.29 -23.19
CA HIS A 199 19.38 -22.75 -22.47
C HIS A 199 19.04 -22.46 -21.02
N CYS A 200 20.08 -22.39 -20.19
CA CYS A 200 20.00 -22.00 -18.79
C CYS A 200 20.98 -20.87 -18.52
N ILE A 201 20.64 -20.03 -17.56
CA ILE A 201 21.51 -18.97 -17.06
C ILE A 201 21.42 -18.97 -15.54
N VAL A 202 22.57 -18.90 -14.88
CA VAL A 202 22.68 -18.82 -13.42
C VAL A 202 23.49 -17.60 -13.00
N ARG A 203 23.19 -17.10 -11.81
CA ARG A 203 23.96 -16.06 -11.13
C ARG A 203 24.56 -16.63 -9.85
N THR A 204 25.85 -16.42 -9.65
CA THR A 204 26.56 -16.79 -8.42
C THR A 204 26.35 -15.74 -7.32
N SER A 205 26.64 -16.12 -6.08
CA SER A 205 26.65 -15.22 -4.92
C SER A 205 27.61 -14.03 -5.10
N LYS A 206 28.67 -14.21 -5.90
CA LYS A 206 29.64 -13.16 -6.30
C LYS A 206 29.15 -12.24 -7.43
N GLY A 207 27.91 -12.45 -7.91
CA GLY A 207 27.35 -11.67 -9.02
C GLY A 207 27.94 -12.03 -10.39
N GLU A 208 28.54 -13.21 -10.55
CA GLU A 208 28.97 -13.69 -11.85
C GLU A 208 27.83 -14.44 -12.56
N PHE A 209 27.79 -14.37 -13.89
CA PHE A 209 26.77 -15.03 -14.69
C PHE A 209 27.40 -16.12 -15.54
N TYR A 210 26.77 -17.29 -15.54
CA TYR A 210 27.14 -18.42 -16.39
C TYR A 210 25.92 -18.87 -17.18
N SER A 211 26.12 -19.26 -18.43
CA SER A 211 25.07 -19.77 -19.32
C SER A 211 25.51 -21.06 -19.99
N TRP A 212 24.56 -21.87 -20.43
CA TRP A 212 24.83 -23.05 -21.26
C TRP A 212 23.58 -23.47 -22.04
N GLY A 213 23.74 -24.35 -23.02
CA GLY A 213 22.68 -24.77 -23.94
C GLY A 213 22.81 -24.15 -25.32
N ASN A 214 21.68 -23.91 -25.98
CA ASN A 214 21.61 -23.38 -27.34
C ASN A 214 22.13 -21.93 -27.40
N ASN A 215 22.87 -21.57 -28.45
CA ASN A 215 23.32 -20.21 -28.71
C ASN A 215 23.03 -19.74 -30.14
N HIS A 216 22.02 -20.30 -30.80
CA HIS A 216 21.74 -20.00 -32.21
C HIS A 216 21.46 -18.51 -32.45
N PHE A 217 20.83 -17.84 -31.49
CA PHE A 217 20.49 -16.41 -31.52
C PHE A 217 21.34 -15.59 -30.55
N GLY A 218 22.44 -16.13 -30.03
CA GLY A 218 23.27 -15.42 -29.07
C GLY A 218 22.74 -15.40 -27.63
N GLN A 219 21.75 -16.22 -27.29
CA GLN A 219 21.12 -16.22 -25.97
C GLN A 219 22.06 -16.63 -24.82
N LEU A 220 23.24 -17.20 -25.11
CA LEU A 220 24.26 -17.45 -24.09
C LEU A 220 25.10 -16.21 -23.74
N GLY A 221 24.92 -15.08 -24.44
CA GLY A 221 25.77 -13.91 -24.25
C GLY A 221 27.13 -14.04 -24.96
N LEU A 222 27.19 -14.91 -25.97
CA LEU A 222 28.41 -15.28 -26.70
C LEU A 222 28.14 -15.20 -28.19
N ASP A 223 29.19 -14.94 -28.97
CA ASP A 223 29.09 -14.82 -30.42
C ASP A 223 28.53 -16.12 -31.04
N PRO A 224 27.33 -16.06 -31.65
CA PRO A 224 26.68 -17.23 -32.22
C PRO A 224 27.38 -17.75 -33.48
N GLU A 225 28.27 -16.98 -34.11
CA GLU A 225 29.10 -17.45 -35.23
C GLU A 225 30.21 -18.38 -34.75
N ILE A 226 30.78 -18.08 -33.57
CA ILE A 226 31.88 -18.85 -32.96
C ILE A 226 31.35 -20.03 -32.15
N ILE A 227 30.32 -19.80 -31.32
CA ILE A 227 29.77 -20.79 -30.38
C ILE A 227 28.30 -21.00 -30.72
N LYS A 228 27.95 -22.14 -31.33
CA LYS A 228 26.55 -22.46 -31.69
C LYS A 228 25.71 -22.97 -30.50
N PHE A 229 26.37 -23.63 -29.55
CA PHE A 229 25.79 -24.09 -28.30
C PHE A 229 26.93 -24.46 -27.34
N SER A 230 26.65 -24.49 -26.03
CA SER A 230 27.57 -24.97 -25.01
C SER A 230 26.96 -26.14 -24.23
N LYS A 231 27.78 -27.16 -23.99
CA LYS A 231 27.41 -28.37 -23.22
C LYS A 231 27.75 -28.25 -21.74
N LYS A 232 28.42 -27.18 -21.36
CA LYS A 232 28.86 -26.85 -20.00
C LYS A 232 28.65 -25.38 -19.70
N PRO A 233 28.53 -24.97 -18.43
CA PRO A 233 28.55 -23.58 -18.03
C PRO A 233 29.71 -22.80 -18.65
N VAL A 234 29.38 -21.66 -19.24
CA VAL A 234 30.33 -20.70 -19.79
C VAL A 234 30.03 -19.32 -19.22
N LYS A 235 31.07 -18.60 -18.81
CA LYS A 235 30.92 -17.29 -18.18
C LYS A 235 30.45 -16.25 -19.20
N ILE A 236 29.43 -15.48 -18.85
CA ILE A 236 28.96 -14.35 -19.66
C ILE A 236 29.88 -13.16 -19.38
N ASN A 237 30.42 -12.54 -20.43
CA ASN A 237 31.19 -11.31 -20.28
C ASN A 237 30.24 -10.11 -20.13
N LEU A 238 29.96 -9.76 -18.89
CA LEU A 238 29.02 -8.72 -18.51
C LEU A 238 29.70 -7.70 -17.59
N SER A 239 29.64 -6.43 -17.95
CA SER A 239 30.13 -5.31 -17.15
C SER A 239 28.95 -4.57 -16.53
N LEU A 240 28.65 -4.87 -15.26
CA LEU A 240 27.59 -4.19 -14.50
C LEU A 240 28.13 -3.59 -13.20
N PRO A 241 27.78 -2.33 -12.88
CA PRO A 241 27.92 -1.80 -11.53
C PRO A 241 26.88 -2.46 -10.60
N ASN A 242 27.28 -2.80 -9.37
CA ASN A 242 26.41 -3.33 -8.31
C ASN A 242 25.55 -4.54 -8.75
N ARG A 243 26.21 -5.67 -9.01
CA ARG A 243 25.59 -6.91 -9.53
C ARG A 243 24.65 -7.61 -8.53
N GLU A 244 24.84 -7.34 -7.25
CA GLU A 244 24.07 -7.92 -6.15
C GLU A 244 22.60 -7.44 -6.19
N GLY A 245 21.67 -8.40 -6.08
CA GLY A 245 20.23 -8.11 -6.05
C GLY A 245 19.57 -7.87 -7.42
N SER A 246 20.26 -8.16 -8.53
CA SER A 246 19.66 -8.16 -9.87
C SER A 246 18.79 -9.40 -10.10
N GLN A 247 17.65 -9.21 -10.80
CA GLN A 247 16.73 -10.28 -11.18
C GLN A 247 17.07 -10.77 -12.59
N LEU A 248 17.23 -12.08 -12.75
CA LEU A 248 17.46 -12.73 -14.03
C LEU A 248 16.15 -13.31 -14.58
N VAL A 249 15.82 -12.98 -15.83
CA VAL A 249 14.61 -13.47 -16.50
C VAL A 249 14.94 -13.90 -17.93
N SER A 250 14.34 -14.99 -18.40
CA SER A 250 14.53 -15.52 -19.75
C SER A 250 13.19 -15.76 -20.42
N GLY A 251 13.08 -15.35 -21.68
CA GLY A 251 12.12 -15.94 -22.60
C GLY A 251 12.73 -17.15 -23.29
N TRP A 252 12.17 -17.57 -24.43
CA TRP A 252 12.65 -18.78 -25.12
C TRP A 252 14.05 -18.67 -25.68
N SER A 253 14.40 -17.50 -26.19
CA SER A 253 15.68 -17.26 -26.88
C SER A 253 16.24 -15.87 -26.62
N HIS A 254 15.71 -15.16 -25.63
CA HIS A 254 16.18 -13.84 -25.22
C HIS A 254 16.18 -13.76 -23.70
N ASN A 255 16.96 -12.84 -23.15
CA ASN A 255 17.16 -12.71 -21.72
C ASN A 255 17.11 -11.25 -21.31
N CYS A 256 16.81 -11.04 -20.04
CA CYS A 256 16.85 -9.74 -19.40
C CYS A 256 17.45 -9.87 -17.99
N ILE A 257 18.25 -8.87 -17.63
CA ILE A 257 18.61 -8.59 -16.24
C ILE A 257 17.95 -7.28 -15.86
N LEU A 258 17.15 -7.32 -14.79
CA LEU A 258 16.65 -6.12 -14.12
C LEU A 258 17.60 -5.77 -12.98
N THR A 259 18.25 -4.61 -13.06
CA THR A 259 19.16 -4.13 -12.02
C THR A 259 18.39 -3.57 -10.82
N LYS A 260 19.04 -3.47 -9.66
CA LYS A 260 18.47 -2.80 -8.46
C LYS A 260 18.11 -1.33 -8.73
N GLY A 261 18.82 -0.68 -9.66
CA GLY A 261 18.52 0.68 -10.11
C GLY A 261 17.31 0.78 -11.05
N GLY A 262 16.70 -0.35 -11.44
CA GLY A 262 15.56 -0.42 -12.34
C GLY A 262 15.90 -0.28 -13.83
N GLN A 263 17.15 -0.56 -14.21
CA GLN A 263 17.57 -0.62 -15.62
C GLN A 263 17.42 -2.04 -16.17
N LEU A 264 17.11 -2.15 -17.46
CA LEU A 264 17.01 -3.42 -18.17
C LEU A 264 18.26 -3.65 -19.02
N ILE A 265 18.86 -4.83 -18.92
CA ILE A 265 19.93 -5.29 -19.82
C ILE A 265 19.44 -6.51 -20.57
N THR A 266 19.32 -6.40 -21.89
CA THR A 266 18.74 -7.45 -22.74
C THR A 266 19.79 -8.05 -23.67
N TRP A 267 19.59 -9.31 -24.12
CA TRP A 267 20.35 -9.94 -25.22
C TRP A 267 19.65 -11.21 -25.73
N GLY A 268 20.10 -11.72 -26.88
CA GLY A 268 19.59 -12.92 -27.54
C GLY A 268 18.87 -12.61 -28.85
N ARG A 269 17.79 -13.34 -29.14
CA ARG A 269 16.98 -13.17 -30.35
C ARG A 269 16.28 -11.81 -30.38
N ASN A 270 16.21 -11.18 -31.56
CA ASN A 270 15.53 -9.89 -31.74
C ASN A 270 14.64 -9.79 -33.00
N ASP A 271 14.36 -10.91 -33.68
CA ASP A 271 13.60 -10.92 -34.95
C ASP A 271 12.20 -10.30 -34.84
N PHE A 272 11.62 -10.27 -33.64
CA PHE A 272 10.30 -9.72 -33.34
C PHE A 272 10.38 -8.50 -32.41
N GLY A 273 11.59 -7.95 -32.20
CA GLY A 273 11.81 -6.81 -31.31
C GLY A 273 11.96 -7.16 -29.84
N GLN A 274 12.23 -8.42 -29.48
CA GLN A 274 12.28 -8.88 -28.07
C GLN A 274 13.26 -8.09 -27.19
N LEU A 275 14.30 -7.50 -27.78
CA LEU A 275 15.29 -6.70 -27.04
C LEU A 275 14.83 -5.25 -26.81
N GLY A 276 13.77 -4.81 -27.48
CA GLY A 276 13.14 -3.49 -27.34
C GLY A 276 13.82 -2.36 -28.13
N GLU A 277 14.88 -2.66 -28.87
CA GLU A 277 15.58 -1.73 -29.75
C GLU A 277 16.34 -2.49 -30.84
N TYR A 278 16.73 -1.80 -31.91
CA TYR A 278 17.64 -2.36 -32.91
C TYR A 278 19.05 -2.51 -32.33
N ARG A 279 19.71 -3.62 -32.66
CA ARG A 279 21.12 -3.88 -32.30
C ARG A 279 21.85 -4.55 -33.44
N GLU A 280 23.06 -4.09 -33.70
CA GLU A 280 23.99 -4.77 -34.62
C GLU A 280 24.45 -6.12 -34.05
N HIS A 281 24.63 -6.19 -32.72
CA HIS A 281 25.13 -7.37 -32.03
C HIS A 281 24.21 -7.84 -30.92
N THR A 282 23.17 -8.60 -31.26
CA THR A 282 22.11 -8.99 -30.32
C THR A 282 22.57 -9.94 -29.20
N TRP A 283 23.70 -10.64 -29.37
CA TRP A 283 24.29 -11.56 -28.39
C TRP A 283 25.06 -10.84 -27.29
N LYS A 284 25.32 -9.54 -27.41
CA LYS A 284 25.99 -8.75 -26.38
C LYS A 284 24.94 -8.25 -25.37
N PRO A 285 25.07 -8.58 -24.08
CA PRO A 285 24.26 -7.97 -23.03
C PRO A 285 24.50 -6.47 -22.96
N GLU A 286 23.47 -5.69 -23.26
CA GLU A 286 23.53 -4.22 -23.25
C GLU A 286 22.29 -3.61 -22.61
N ILE A 287 22.48 -2.44 -21.98
CA ILE A 287 21.39 -1.66 -21.38
C ILE A 287 20.41 -1.24 -22.48
N LEU A 288 19.12 -1.48 -22.26
CA LEU A 288 18.04 -1.00 -23.10
C LEU A 288 17.85 0.51 -22.87
N LYS A 289 18.26 1.34 -23.84
CA LYS A 289 18.36 2.79 -23.65
C LYS A 289 17.06 3.54 -23.87
N VAL A 290 16.13 2.95 -24.62
CA VAL A 290 14.85 3.58 -24.97
C VAL A 290 13.91 3.72 -23.76
N VAL A 291 14.13 2.96 -22.69
CA VAL A 291 13.36 3.04 -21.44
C VAL A 291 14.05 4.01 -20.49
N ASN A 292 13.48 5.21 -20.34
CA ASN A 292 14.02 6.30 -19.50
C ASN A 292 13.41 6.36 -18.09
N GLU A 293 12.71 5.32 -17.68
CA GLU A 293 12.00 5.24 -16.40
C GLU A 293 12.43 4.00 -15.62
N LYS A 294 12.33 4.08 -14.28
CA LYS A 294 12.72 2.98 -13.39
C LYS A 294 11.74 1.83 -13.53
N ILE A 295 12.23 0.64 -13.85
CA ILE A 295 11.45 -0.60 -13.88
C ILE A 295 11.51 -1.29 -12.51
N THR A 296 10.37 -1.77 -12.02
CA THR A 296 10.24 -2.50 -10.74
C THR A 296 10.02 -3.99 -10.95
N GLN A 297 9.47 -4.40 -12.09
CA GLN A 297 9.27 -5.81 -12.43
C GLN A 297 9.37 -6.02 -13.95
N ILE A 298 9.90 -7.17 -14.37
CA ILE A 298 9.92 -7.61 -15.77
C ILE A 298 9.51 -9.07 -15.87
N CYS A 299 8.68 -9.39 -16.85
CA CYS A 299 8.30 -10.75 -17.21
C CYS A 299 8.55 -10.96 -18.71
N LEU A 300 9.09 -12.12 -19.07
CA LEU A 300 9.37 -12.50 -20.46
C LEU A 300 8.51 -13.71 -20.81
N GLY A 301 7.70 -13.59 -21.84
CA GLY A 301 7.01 -14.74 -22.44
C GLY A 301 7.93 -15.51 -23.39
N SER A 302 7.35 -16.24 -24.34
CA SER A 302 8.17 -16.95 -25.34
C SER A 302 9.05 -15.96 -26.11
N HIS A 303 8.42 -14.91 -26.64
CA HIS A 303 9.04 -13.92 -27.51
C HIS A 303 8.54 -12.49 -27.25
N HIS A 304 7.91 -12.20 -26.09
CA HIS A 304 7.46 -10.87 -25.71
C HIS A 304 7.86 -10.50 -24.28
N CYS A 305 7.76 -9.22 -23.97
CA CYS A 305 8.15 -8.66 -22.68
C CYS A 305 6.99 -7.85 -22.09
N VAL A 306 6.85 -7.89 -20.76
CA VAL A 306 5.93 -7.07 -19.97
C VAL A 306 6.70 -6.47 -18.80
N ALA A 307 6.85 -5.15 -18.77
CA ALA A 307 7.58 -4.43 -17.73
C ALA A 307 6.63 -3.54 -16.92
N LEU A 308 6.80 -3.53 -15.60
CA LEU A 308 6.14 -2.62 -14.67
C LEU A 308 7.07 -1.48 -14.31
N THR A 309 6.62 -0.25 -14.53
CA THR A 309 7.36 0.96 -14.15
C THR A 309 7.14 1.27 -12.66
N HIS A 310 8.04 2.05 -12.07
CA HIS A 310 7.89 2.54 -10.70
C HIS A 310 6.66 3.45 -10.52
N SER A 311 6.21 4.12 -11.58
CA SER A 311 4.95 4.88 -11.62
C SER A 311 3.69 4.00 -11.70
N GLY A 312 3.85 2.66 -11.67
CA GLY A 312 2.74 1.72 -11.71
C GLY A 312 2.11 1.58 -13.10
N SER A 313 2.84 1.87 -14.18
CA SER A 313 2.41 1.68 -15.57
C SER A 313 3.05 0.47 -16.23
N ILE A 314 2.46 0.01 -17.34
CA ILE A 314 2.96 -1.16 -18.06
C ILE A 314 3.53 -0.78 -19.42
N LEU A 315 4.72 -1.31 -19.71
CA LEU A 315 5.31 -1.35 -21.05
C LEU A 315 5.30 -2.78 -21.59
N THR A 316 4.99 -2.94 -22.87
CA THR A 316 5.03 -4.23 -23.57
C THR A 316 5.72 -4.11 -24.92
N TRP A 317 6.47 -5.15 -25.31
CA TRP A 317 7.09 -5.23 -26.63
C TRP A 317 7.42 -6.68 -27.03
N GLY A 318 7.82 -6.89 -28.28
CA GLY A 318 8.18 -8.18 -28.85
C GLY A 318 7.10 -8.77 -29.76
N TRP A 319 7.12 -10.10 -29.90
CA TRP A 319 6.15 -10.85 -30.70
C TRP A 319 4.72 -10.64 -30.19
N ASN A 320 3.76 -10.44 -31.08
CA ASN A 320 2.40 -10.04 -30.70
C ASN A 320 1.29 -10.76 -31.48
N GLU A 321 1.57 -11.91 -32.09
CA GLU A 321 0.61 -12.58 -32.99
C GLU A 321 -0.74 -12.93 -32.33
N HIS A 322 -0.75 -13.15 -31.02
CA HIS A 322 -1.97 -13.38 -30.24
C HIS A 322 -2.50 -12.15 -29.51
N GLY A 323 -1.98 -10.96 -29.83
CA GLY A 323 -2.28 -9.72 -29.12
C GLY A 323 -1.70 -9.67 -27.72
N ASN A 324 -0.69 -10.48 -27.39
CA ASN A 324 -0.09 -10.60 -26.05
C ASN A 324 0.68 -9.34 -25.58
N CYS A 325 0.83 -8.30 -26.41
CA CYS A 325 1.23 -6.95 -26.03
C CYS A 325 0.04 -6.03 -25.68
N GLY A 326 -1.21 -6.44 -25.90
CA GLY A 326 -2.38 -5.77 -25.33
C GLY A 326 -2.75 -4.44 -25.97
N ASN A 327 -2.30 -4.18 -27.20
CA ASN A 327 -2.47 -2.91 -27.90
C ASN A 327 -3.57 -2.97 -28.98
N ASN A 328 -4.51 -3.92 -28.88
CA ASN A 328 -5.58 -4.14 -29.84
C ASN A 328 -5.08 -4.46 -31.27
N SER A 329 -3.88 -5.02 -31.40
CA SER A 329 -3.25 -5.40 -32.66
C SER A 329 -2.54 -6.74 -32.50
N CYS A 330 -2.25 -7.39 -33.63
CA CYS A 330 -1.40 -8.58 -33.70
C CYS A 330 0.01 -8.30 -34.28
N GLU A 331 0.33 -7.03 -34.56
CA GLU A 331 1.62 -6.64 -35.10
C GLU A 331 2.71 -6.62 -34.02
N ASN A 332 3.89 -7.14 -34.35
CA ASN A 332 5.03 -7.16 -33.45
C ASN A 332 5.46 -5.75 -33.04
N ILE A 333 5.88 -5.61 -31.79
CA ILE A 333 6.19 -4.32 -31.17
C ILE A 333 7.69 -4.21 -31.00
N MET A 334 8.33 -3.44 -31.88
CA MET A 334 9.79 -3.40 -31.99
C MET A 334 10.47 -2.62 -30.87
N THR A 335 9.73 -1.71 -30.21
CA THR A 335 10.20 -0.89 -29.10
C THR A 335 9.16 -0.86 -27.97
N PRO A 336 9.55 -0.75 -26.69
CA PRO A 336 8.63 -0.69 -25.54
C PRO A 336 7.49 0.30 -25.77
N GLN A 337 6.27 -0.22 -25.81
CA GLN A 337 5.05 0.57 -25.95
C GLN A 337 4.26 0.52 -24.64
N ARG A 338 3.78 1.68 -24.19
CA ARG A 338 2.91 1.77 -23.02
C ARG A 338 1.50 1.31 -23.33
N ILE A 339 0.92 0.50 -22.44
CA ILE A 339 -0.51 0.19 -22.45
C ILE A 339 -1.27 1.33 -21.75
N THR A 340 -2.25 1.93 -22.42
CA THR A 340 -3.07 3.01 -21.86
C THR A 340 -3.98 2.51 -20.73
N GLY A 341 -4.32 3.39 -19.79
CA GLY A 341 -5.23 3.06 -18.69
C GLY A 341 -4.66 2.11 -17.63
N THR A 342 -3.34 1.91 -17.62
CA THR A 342 -2.65 1.01 -16.67
C THR A 342 -2.01 1.77 -15.51
N GLU A 343 -2.69 2.75 -14.91
CA GLU A 343 -2.17 3.45 -13.73
C GLU A 343 -2.37 2.58 -12.47
N GLN A 344 -1.43 2.60 -11.52
CA GLN A 344 -1.50 1.88 -10.23
C GLN A 344 -1.44 0.34 -10.31
N VAL A 345 -0.78 -0.20 -11.32
CA VAL A 345 -0.49 -1.64 -11.41
C VAL A 345 0.50 -2.04 -10.32
N LYS A 346 0.21 -3.14 -9.61
CA LYS A 346 1.06 -3.69 -8.54
C LYS A 346 1.90 -4.87 -8.99
N LEU A 347 1.42 -5.66 -9.94
CA LEU A 347 2.07 -6.89 -10.36
C LEU A 347 1.79 -7.14 -11.84
N VAL A 348 2.82 -7.57 -12.57
CA VAL A 348 2.68 -8.13 -13.93
C VAL A 348 3.02 -9.62 -13.93
N GLY A 349 2.55 -10.34 -14.95
CA GLY A 349 2.90 -11.74 -15.19
C GLY A 349 2.70 -12.12 -16.64
N CYS A 350 3.26 -13.24 -17.06
CA CYS A 350 3.04 -13.77 -18.39
C CYS A 350 3.23 -15.30 -18.43
N GLY A 351 2.66 -15.91 -19.46
CA GLY A 351 3.07 -17.23 -19.93
C GLY A 351 3.68 -17.13 -21.33
N ALA A 352 3.64 -18.22 -22.10
CA ALA A 352 4.30 -18.26 -23.40
C ALA A 352 3.76 -17.22 -24.39
N ALA A 353 2.44 -17.03 -24.44
CA ALA A 353 1.75 -16.20 -25.45
C ALA A 353 0.59 -15.39 -24.85
N HIS A 354 0.63 -15.11 -23.56
CA HIS A 354 -0.40 -14.39 -22.83
C HIS A 354 0.21 -13.64 -21.65
N SER A 355 -0.50 -12.62 -21.20
CA SER A 355 0.01 -11.62 -20.27
C SER A 355 -1.06 -11.26 -19.24
N PHE A 356 -0.59 -10.81 -18.08
CA PHE A 356 -1.40 -10.44 -16.95
C PHE A 356 -0.90 -9.15 -16.32
N TYR A 357 -1.84 -8.41 -15.74
CA TYR A 357 -1.52 -7.49 -14.66
C TYR A 357 -2.58 -7.53 -13.56
N TYR A 358 -2.14 -7.22 -12.36
CA TYR A 358 -2.98 -7.01 -11.20
C TYR A 358 -2.80 -5.57 -10.74
N LEU A 359 -3.91 -4.87 -10.59
CA LEU A 359 -3.94 -3.58 -9.92
C LEU A 359 -4.85 -3.66 -8.71
N ILE A 360 -4.54 -2.85 -7.72
CA ILE A 360 -5.54 -2.54 -6.71
C ILE A 360 -6.42 -1.46 -7.32
N ILE A 361 -7.56 -1.88 -7.87
CA ILE A 361 -8.67 -0.94 -7.98
C ILE A 361 -9.17 -0.79 -6.57
N PHE A 362 -8.70 0.25 -5.92
CA PHE A 362 -9.52 0.82 -4.90
C PHE A 362 -10.80 1.26 -5.61
N PRO A 363 -11.99 0.80 -5.17
CA PRO A 363 -13.23 1.11 -5.84
C PRO A 363 -13.49 2.61 -5.74
N MET A 364 -12.90 3.38 -6.65
CA MET A 364 -13.47 4.63 -7.04
C MET A 364 -14.79 4.29 -7.72
N LEU A 365 -15.86 4.57 -6.99
CA LEU A 365 -17.26 4.59 -7.44
C LEU A 365 -18.07 3.28 -7.36
N GLU A 366 -17.68 2.30 -6.54
CA GLU A 366 -18.58 1.18 -6.14
C GLU A 366 -18.82 1.10 -4.62
N ILE A 367 -18.67 2.20 -3.88
CA ILE A 367 -19.35 2.33 -2.58
C ILE A 367 -20.80 2.73 -2.90
N CYS A 368 -21.58 1.78 -3.41
CA CYS A 368 -22.99 1.98 -3.75
C CYS A 368 -23.91 2.03 -2.52
N ASP A 369 -23.35 1.98 -1.31
CA ASP A 369 -24.10 2.15 -0.07
C ASP A 369 -23.40 3.16 0.86
N PHE A 370 -23.61 4.44 0.58
CA PHE A 370 -23.07 5.55 1.37
C PHE A 370 -23.61 5.63 2.81
N THR A 371 -24.52 4.71 3.20
CA THR A 371 -25.03 4.57 4.56
C THR A 371 -24.16 3.62 5.42
N GLN A 372 -23.38 2.74 4.79
CA GLN A 372 -22.47 1.86 5.51
C GLN A 372 -21.12 2.53 5.69
N VAL A 373 -20.86 2.99 6.91
CA VAL A 373 -19.51 3.33 7.36
C VAL A 373 -18.66 2.07 7.24
N PRO A 374 -17.52 2.09 6.52
CA PRO A 374 -16.57 1.00 6.58
C PRO A 374 -16.17 0.80 8.04
N SER A 375 -16.69 -0.25 8.67
CA SER A 375 -16.31 -0.61 10.03
C SER A 375 -15.05 -1.46 9.91
N PHE A 376 -13.92 -0.90 10.32
CA PHE A 376 -12.73 -1.71 10.50
C PHE A 376 -12.96 -2.67 11.66
N ASN A 377 -12.99 -3.96 11.35
CA ASN A 377 -13.02 -4.99 12.36
C ASN A 377 -11.63 -5.08 13.01
N THR A 378 -11.55 -4.60 14.25
CA THR A 378 -10.32 -4.57 15.03
C THR A 378 -9.88 -5.97 15.49
N SER A 379 -10.71 -7.01 15.33
CA SER A 379 -10.41 -8.39 15.77
C SER A 379 -9.15 -8.97 15.14
N ASN A 380 -8.75 -8.48 13.95
CA ASN A 380 -7.57 -8.95 13.23
C ASN A 380 -6.31 -8.10 13.50
N LEU A 381 -6.42 -6.99 14.23
CA LEU A 381 -5.30 -6.11 14.53
C LEU A 381 -4.60 -6.58 15.81
N LYS A 382 -3.37 -7.09 15.66
CA LYS A 382 -2.54 -7.55 16.78
C LYS A 382 -1.66 -6.44 17.37
N GLU A 383 -1.18 -5.54 16.51
CA GLU A 383 -0.32 -4.42 16.87
C GLU A 383 -0.61 -3.23 15.94
N ILE A 384 -0.19 -2.04 16.35
CA ILE A 384 -0.31 -0.82 15.54
C ILE A 384 0.78 -0.87 14.45
N PRO A 385 0.41 -0.85 13.15
CA PRO A 385 1.39 -0.92 12.07
C PRO A 385 2.32 0.28 12.08
N VAL A 386 3.59 0.03 11.76
CA VAL A 386 4.60 1.06 11.48
C VAL A 386 4.83 1.10 9.98
N ILE A 387 4.68 2.28 9.38
CA ILE A 387 4.95 2.53 7.96
C ILE A 387 6.09 3.54 7.79
N ASN A 388 6.72 3.54 6.62
CA ASN A 388 7.76 4.50 6.26
C ASN A 388 7.19 5.61 5.37
N ASP A 389 7.90 6.73 5.30
CA ASP A 389 7.60 7.91 4.49
C ASP A 389 7.61 7.66 2.96
N GLU A 390 8.05 6.48 2.51
CA GLU A 390 7.92 6.03 1.11
C GLU A 390 6.50 5.58 0.73
N THR A 391 5.59 5.46 1.69
CA THR A 391 4.20 5.03 1.42
C THR A 391 3.49 6.08 0.57
N ASP A 392 2.82 5.68 -0.52
CA ASP A 392 2.05 6.61 -1.35
C ASP A 392 0.77 7.09 -0.65
N TYR A 393 0.32 8.31 -0.95
CA TYR A 393 -0.92 8.86 -0.39
C TYR A 393 -2.14 7.98 -0.67
N SER A 394 -2.24 7.39 -1.86
CA SER A 394 -3.35 6.52 -2.23
C SER A 394 -3.37 5.27 -1.35
N GLU A 395 -2.20 4.65 -1.16
CA GLU A 395 -2.08 3.50 -0.26
C GLU A 395 -2.47 3.85 1.17
N PHE A 396 -2.00 5.01 1.67
CA PHE A 396 -2.36 5.49 2.99
C PHE A 396 -3.87 5.74 3.14
N PHE A 397 -4.46 6.41 2.15
CA PHE A 397 -5.87 6.77 2.10
C PHE A 397 -6.78 5.55 2.20
N TYR A 398 -6.49 4.48 1.45
CA TYR A 398 -7.35 3.29 1.46
C TYR A 398 -7.03 2.28 2.56
N THR A 399 -5.80 2.26 3.07
CA THR A 399 -5.39 1.30 4.11
C THR A 399 -5.67 1.81 5.52
N TYR A 400 -5.60 3.13 5.72
CA TYR A 400 -5.68 3.77 7.04
C TYR A 400 -6.83 4.78 7.15
N LEU A 401 -6.95 5.72 6.21
CA LEU A 401 -7.98 6.78 6.30
C LEU A 401 -9.40 6.25 6.10
N ILE A 402 -9.71 5.51 5.02
CA ILE A 402 -11.07 4.99 4.80
C ILE A 402 -11.48 3.97 5.87
N PRO A 403 -10.62 2.99 6.24
CA PRO A 403 -11.00 2.00 7.25
C PRO A 403 -11.01 2.55 8.67
N ASN A 404 -10.57 3.77 8.95
CA ASN A 404 -10.45 4.30 10.32
C ASN A 404 -9.44 3.49 11.17
N LYS A 405 -8.26 3.19 10.59
CA LYS A 405 -7.22 2.32 11.16
C LYS A 405 -5.97 3.10 11.59
N PRO A 406 -5.44 2.92 12.82
CA PRO A 406 -4.29 3.67 13.33
C PRO A 406 -2.97 3.16 12.74
N CYS A 407 -1.94 4.02 12.74
CA CYS A 407 -0.56 3.64 12.41
C CYS A 407 0.47 4.63 12.97
N VAL A 408 1.73 4.19 13.02
CA VAL A 408 2.92 5.03 13.23
C VAL A 408 3.64 5.23 11.91
N ILE A 409 4.16 6.43 11.66
CA ILE A 409 4.87 6.79 10.43
C ILE A 409 6.29 7.25 10.77
N ASN A 410 7.28 6.60 10.19
CA ASN A 410 8.70 6.98 10.30
C ASN A 410 9.08 8.08 9.30
N GLY A 411 10.12 8.85 9.61
CA GLY A 411 10.80 9.70 8.63
C GLY A 411 10.16 11.06 8.37
N ILE A 412 9.17 11.50 9.15
CA ILE A 412 8.39 12.71 8.85
C ILE A 412 9.18 14.02 9.01
N THR A 413 10.05 14.11 10.02
CA THR A 413 10.62 15.41 10.42
C THR A 413 11.95 15.76 9.76
N HIS A 414 12.39 15.01 8.74
CA HIS A 414 13.76 15.13 8.19
C HIS A 414 14.07 16.52 7.60
N ASP A 415 13.05 17.23 7.11
CA ASP A 415 13.15 18.56 6.49
C ASP A 415 12.49 19.67 7.34
N TRP A 416 12.02 19.37 8.56
CA TRP A 416 11.28 20.33 9.38
C TRP A 416 12.22 21.34 10.07
N PRO A 417 12.06 22.66 9.84
CA PRO A 417 12.89 23.68 10.47
C PRO A 417 12.90 23.63 12.01
N CYS A 418 11.77 23.26 12.62
CA CYS A 418 11.66 23.11 14.07
C CYS A 418 12.63 22.07 14.65
N THR A 419 12.99 21.01 13.93
CA THR A 419 13.96 20.02 14.44
C THR A 419 15.33 20.64 14.70
N GLN A 420 15.71 21.66 13.94
CA GLN A 420 16.97 22.37 14.09
C GLN A 420 16.84 23.55 15.06
N LYS A 421 15.71 24.27 15.03
CA LYS A 421 15.48 25.45 15.89
C LYS A 421 15.17 25.06 17.33
N TRP A 422 14.27 24.11 17.53
CA TRP A 422 13.73 23.73 18.85
C TRP A 422 14.58 22.73 19.61
N ILE A 423 15.60 22.13 18.99
CA ILE A 423 16.45 21.12 19.61
C ILE A 423 17.90 21.59 19.57
N LYS A 424 18.57 21.59 20.73
CA LYS A 424 19.98 21.93 20.87
C LYS A 424 20.60 21.06 21.94
N ASN A 425 21.71 20.38 21.61
CA ASN A 425 22.42 19.47 22.51
C ASN A 425 21.52 18.41 23.16
N GLU A 426 20.71 17.72 22.34
CA GLU A 426 19.78 16.67 22.78
C GLU A 426 18.78 17.13 23.86
N LYS A 427 18.35 18.40 23.79
CA LYS A 427 17.35 19.00 24.67
C LYS A 427 16.51 20.02 23.91
N ILE A 428 15.35 20.38 24.46
CA ILE A 428 14.58 21.52 23.95
C ILE A 428 15.40 22.79 24.14
N ASN A 429 15.56 23.54 23.04
CA ASN A 429 16.34 24.77 22.95
C ASN A 429 15.57 25.95 23.55
N LEU A 430 15.56 26.05 24.88
CA LEU A 430 14.84 27.11 25.60
C LEU A 430 15.35 28.51 25.22
N ASP A 431 16.64 28.64 24.88
CA ASP A 431 17.25 29.91 24.45
C ASP A 431 16.54 30.46 23.21
N TYR A 432 16.28 29.61 22.20
CA TYR A 432 15.54 30.01 20.99
C TYR A 432 14.14 30.53 21.34
N PHE A 433 13.40 29.83 22.21
CA PHE A 433 12.06 30.29 22.60
C PHE A 433 12.11 31.63 23.35
N SER A 434 13.10 31.87 24.21
CA SER A 434 13.21 33.13 24.95
C SER A 434 13.80 34.30 24.15
N GLU A 435 14.66 34.03 23.17
CA GLU A 435 15.37 35.05 22.40
C GLU A 435 14.67 35.39 21.08
N CYS A 436 13.96 34.44 20.49
CA CYS A 436 13.36 34.59 19.16
C CYS A 436 11.84 34.74 19.17
N LEU A 437 11.15 34.44 20.27
CA LEU A 437 9.70 34.56 20.38
C LEU A 437 9.27 35.61 21.39
N GLU A 438 8.07 36.15 21.19
CA GLU A 438 7.46 37.08 22.14
C GLU A 438 6.90 36.35 23.36
N ASN A 439 6.82 37.04 24.51
CA ASN A 439 6.31 36.49 25.76
C ASN A 439 4.77 36.45 25.79
N VAL A 440 4.21 35.55 24.99
CA VAL A 440 2.76 35.37 24.83
C VAL A 440 2.15 34.56 25.98
N ASP A 441 0.83 34.61 26.09
CA ASP A 441 0.08 33.77 27.01
C ASP A 441 -0.07 32.36 26.42
N VAL A 442 0.32 31.34 27.20
CA VAL A 442 0.29 29.93 26.80
C VAL A 442 -0.62 29.11 27.71
N PRO A 443 -1.42 28.20 27.14
CA PRO A 443 -2.26 27.29 27.91
C PRO A 443 -1.44 26.18 28.56
N VAL A 444 -1.69 25.95 29.85
CA VAL A 444 -0.96 24.98 30.68
C VAL A 444 -1.95 24.14 31.49
N SER A 445 -1.76 22.83 31.48
CA SER A 445 -2.53 21.88 32.28
C SER A 445 -1.73 21.38 33.47
N ASN A 446 -2.29 21.41 34.67
CA ASN A 446 -1.68 20.80 35.85
C ASN A 446 -2.03 19.31 35.90
N CYS A 447 -1.07 18.44 35.58
CA CYS A 447 -1.23 16.99 35.58
C CYS A 447 -1.51 16.39 36.98
N GLY A 448 -1.22 17.12 38.06
CA GLY A 448 -1.48 16.72 39.44
C GLY A 448 -2.81 17.21 40.02
N ALA A 449 -3.54 18.06 39.30
CA ALA A 449 -4.80 18.65 39.76
C ALA A 449 -5.95 18.37 38.78
N ARG A 450 -7.13 18.04 39.32
CA ARG A 450 -8.33 17.67 38.56
C ARG A 450 -9.47 18.65 38.82
N GLU A 451 -10.18 19.02 37.77
CA GLU A 451 -11.36 19.87 37.81
C GLU A 451 -12.40 19.29 36.83
N TYR A 452 -13.61 18.94 37.29
CA TYR A 452 -14.69 18.37 36.47
C TYR A 452 -14.28 17.28 35.46
N ASN A 453 -13.52 16.28 35.90
CA ASN A 453 -13.02 15.18 35.06
C ASN A 453 -12.02 15.55 33.96
N VAL A 454 -11.44 16.75 34.01
CA VAL A 454 -10.31 17.17 33.17
C VAL A 454 -9.15 17.63 34.04
N GLN A 455 -7.96 17.77 33.44
CA GLN A 455 -6.84 18.42 34.11
C GLN A 455 -7.16 19.89 34.34
N LYS A 456 -6.82 20.41 35.53
CA LYS A 456 -6.99 21.83 35.83
C LYS A 456 -6.17 22.66 34.84
N LYS A 457 -6.83 23.51 34.06
CA LYS A 457 -6.19 24.40 33.09
C LYS A 457 -5.87 25.75 33.73
N CYS A 458 -4.74 26.33 33.38
CA CYS A 458 -4.38 27.71 33.68
C CYS A 458 -3.66 28.33 32.47
N THR A 459 -3.47 29.64 32.54
CA THR A 459 -2.67 30.39 31.56
C THR A 459 -1.40 30.85 32.24
N MET A 460 -0.25 30.69 31.57
CA MET A 460 1.05 31.19 32.01
C MET A 460 1.64 32.06 30.91
N LYS A 461 2.58 32.95 31.25
CA LYS A 461 3.44 33.55 30.23
C LYS A 461 4.43 32.49 29.71
N LEU A 462 4.72 32.52 28.41
CA LEU A 462 5.65 31.58 27.77
C LEU A 462 6.96 31.52 28.55
N PHE A 463 7.55 32.68 28.90
CA PHE A 463 8.85 32.73 29.56
C PHE A 463 8.80 32.15 30.97
N ASP A 464 7.70 32.36 31.72
CA ASP A 464 7.49 31.73 33.03
C ASP A 464 7.43 30.21 32.91
N TYR A 465 6.79 29.70 31.85
CA TYR A 465 6.74 28.26 31.58
C TYR A 465 8.12 27.70 31.20
N LEU A 466 8.92 28.43 30.42
CA LEU A 466 10.30 28.04 30.09
C LEU A 466 11.18 27.98 31.35
N ASP A 467 11.04 28.93 32.27
CA ASP A 467 11.76 28.92 33.55
C ASP A 467 11.30 27.78 34.47
N TYR A 468 10.01 27.43 34.45
CA TYR A 468 9.51 26.20 35.06
C TYR A 468 10.16 24.94 34.46
N LEU A 469 10.29 24.84 33.13
CA LEU A 469 10.99 23.72 32.48
C LEU A 469 12.48 23.65 32.88
N LYS A 470 13.17 24.80 32.96
CA LYS A 470 14.54 24.86 33.49
C LYS A 470 14.61 24.30 34.92
N SER A 471 13.65 24.66 35.76
CA SER A 471 13.57 24.18 37.15
C SER A 471 13.35 22.67 37.22
N CYS A 472 12.48 22.11 36.35
CA CYS A 472 12.26 20.67 36.24
C CYS A 472 13.54 19.90 35.88
N ARG A 473 14.41 20.48 35.04
CA ARG A 473 15.71 19.89 34.68
C ARG A 473 16.70 19.85 35.85
N MET A 474 16.55 20.74 36.84
CA MET A 474 17.40 20.77 38.03
C MET A 474 16.90 19.81 39.11
N SER A 475 15.60 19.82 39.41
CA SER A 475 14.99 18.90 40.37
C SER A 475 13.47 18.86 40.18
N PHE A 476 12.93 17.65 40.05
CA PHE A 476 11.48 17.42 40.00
C PHE A 476 10.82 17.37 41.38
N LYS A 477 11.59 17.30 42.48
CA LYS A 477 11.02 17.18 43.83
C LYS A 477 10.28 18.45 44.23
N ASN A 478 9.03 18.30 44.65
CA ASN A 478 8.13 19.36 45.14
C ASN A 478 7.65 20.39 44.09
N LEU A 479 7.74 20.06 42.79
CA LEU A 479 7.13 20.86 41.73
C LEU A 479 5.82 20.23 41.26
N ASP A 480 4.83 21.07 41.00
CA ASP A 480 3.63 20.66 40.26
C ASP A 480 4.01 20.25 38.83
N CYS A 481 3.34 19.25 38.28
CA CYS A 481 3.60 18.78 36.92
C CYS A 481 2.73 19.57 35.92
N PHE A 482 3.25 20.70 35.46
CA PHE A 482 2.63 21.51 34.41
C PHE A 482 2.99 21.00 33.01
N TYR A 483 1.97 20.94 32.15
CA TYR A 483 2.06 20.54 30.75
C TYR A 483 1.47 21.62 29.84
N LEU A 484 2.32 22.30 29.06
CA LEU A 484 1.86 23.21 28.01
C LEU A 484 1.25 22.39 26.87
N LYS A 485 -0.05 22.55 26.69
CA LYS A 485 -0.83 21.87 25.65
C LYS A 485 -1.96 22.77 25.16
N ASP A 486 -2.41 22.49 23.95
CA ASP A 486 -3.40 23.26 23.19
C ASP A 486 -2.89 24.66 22.79
N TRP A 487 -1.56 24.82 22.62
CA TRP A 487 -0.96 26.09 22.21
C TRP A 487 -1.01 26.28 20.69
N HIS A 488 -1.72 27.31 20.25
CA HIS A 488 -1.87 27.73 18.86
C HIS A 488 -0.62 28.48 18.34
N TYR A 489 0.53 27.82 18.34
CA TYR A 489 1.82 28.40 17.98
C TYR A 489 1.80 29.10 16.61
N ILE A 490 1.14 28.50 15.62
CA ILE A 490 1.10 29.03 14.25
C ILE A 490 0.27 30.31 14.19
N ARG A 491 -0.80 30.41 14.99
CA ARG A 491 -1.59 31.63 15.12
C ARG A 491 -0.81 32.75 15.81
N ASP A 492 -0.07 32.42 16.87
CA ASP A 492 0.74 33.40 17.61
C ASP A 492 1.96 33.87 16.78
N PHE A 493 2.53 32.97 15.95
CA PHE A 493 3.74 33.23 15.16
C PHE A 493 3.58 32.78 13.69
N PRO A 494 2.73 33.44 12.90
CA PRO A 494 2.40 33.01 11.53
C PRO A 494 3.60 33.02 10.56
N ASN A 495 4.66 33.77 10.88
CA ASN A 495 5.83 33.95 10.02
C ASN A 495 6.97 32.95 10.30
N GLU A 496 6.91 32.15 11.36
CA GLU A 496 8.05 31.32 11.79
C GLU A 496 8.32 30.08 10.93
N ASN A 497 7.35 29.69 10.08
CA ASN A 497 7.35 28.53 9.17
C ASN A 497 8.18 27.33 9.70
N ILE A 498 7.63 26.64 10.69
CA ILE A 498 8.35 25.68 11.53
C ILE A 498 8.26 24.21 11.07
N TYR A 499 7.26 23.86 10.27
CA TYR A 499 7.07 22.51 9.74
C TYR A 499 6.26 22.53 8.44
N ARG A 500 6.25 21.41 7.72
CA ARG A 500 5.35 21.17 6.58
C ARG A 500 4.39 20.04 6.90
N VAL A 501 3.12 20.21 6.53
CA VAL A 501 2.11 19.16 6.67
C VAL A 501 2.48 17.97 5.77
N PRO A 502 2.61 16.75 6.32
CA PRO A 502 2.88 15.54 5.54
C PRO A 502 1.79 15.28 4.48
N ALA A 503 2.17 14.67 3.35
CA ALA A 503 1.22 14.38 2.26
C ALA A 503 0.02 13.54 2.71
N TYR A 504 0.25 12.60 3.63
CA TYR A 504 -0.76 11.75 4.27
C TYR A 504 -1.94 12.53 4.87
N PHE A 505 -1.66 13.76 5.28
CA PHE A 505 -2.46 14.61 6.15
C PHE A 505 -2.99 15.84 5.39
N ALA A 506 -2.83 15.86 4.06
CA ALA A 506 -3.12 17.01 3.22
C ALA A 506 -4.61 17.32 3.06
N SER A 507 -5.48 16.30 3.10
CA SER A 507 -6.94 16.49 3.04
C SER A 507 -7.45 16.84 4.44
N ASP A 508 -7.21 18.08 4.86
CA ASP A 508 -7.60 18.64 6.15
C ASP A 508 -8.63 19.75 5.94
N TRP A 509 -9.90 19.36 5.91
CA TRP A 509 -11.00 20.30 5.66
C TRP A 509 -11.20 21.27 6.82
N LEU A 510 -10.85 20.84 8.04
CA LEU A 510 -11.06 21.66 9.24
C LEU A 510 -10.14 22.87 9.20
N ASN A 511 -8.83 22.65 9.04
CA ASN A 511 -7.88 23.76 8.95
C ASN A 511 -8.00 24.54 7.62
N GLU A 512 -8.44 23.91 6.53
CA GLU A 512 -8.83 24.64 5.30
C GLU A 512 -9.97 25.64 5.56
N TYR A 513 -10.99 25.24 6.33
CA TYR A 513 -12.12 26.09 6.65
C TYR A 513 -11.70 27.27 7.54
N TYR A 514 -10.94 27.03 8.61
CA TYR A 514 -10.50 28.10 9.51
C TYR A 514 -9.49 29.05 8.87
N ASP A 515 -8.53 28.55 8.09
CA ASP A 515 -7.61 29.40 7.33
C ASP A 515 -8.37 30.28 6.30
N GLY A 516 -9.50 29.79 5.77
CA GLY A 516 -10.38 30.53 4.86
C GLY A 516 -11.36 31.49 5.55
N ASN A 517 -11.53 31.42 6.87
CA ASN A 517 -12.48 32.22 7.65
C ASN A 517 -11.80 32.75 8.94
N PRO A 518 -10.84 33.69 8.83
CA PRO A 518 -10.03 34.13 9.96
C PRO A 518 -10.84 34.76 11.11
N ASP A 519 -12.04 35.27 10.82
CA ASP A 519 -12.94 35.86 11.82
C ASP A 519 -13.43 34.84 12.87
N LEU A 520 -13.35 33.53 12.58
CA LEU A 520 -13.69 32.48 13.54
C LEU A 520 -12.63 32.30 14.64
N ASN A 521 -11.44 32.88 14.46
CA ASN A 521 -10.36 32.98 15.45
C ASN A 521 -9.95 31.64 16.10
N ASP A 522 -9.93 30.55 15.34
CA ASP A 522 -9.48 29.25 15.81
C ASP A 522 -8.56 28.59 14.80
N ASP A 523 -7.70 27.70 15.27
CA ASP A 523 -6.93 26.80 14.43
C ASP A 523 -6.77 25.46 15.16
N TYR A 524 -6.90 24.34 14.44
CA TYR A 524 -6.80 23.02 15.06
C TYR A 524 -5.36 22.49 14.97
N LYS A 525 -4.39 23.39 15.19
CA LYS A 525 -2.95 23.20 15.00
C LYS A 525 -2.22 23.51 16.29
N PHE A 526 -1.84 22.48 17.03
CA PHE A 526 -1.34 22.63 18.40
C PHE A 526 0.12 22.22 18.57
N VAL A 527 0.86 23.01 19.36
CA VAL A 527 2.18 22.63 19.87
C VAL A 527 2.06 22.25 21.34
N TYR A 528 2.58 21.07 21.69
CA TYR A 528 2.63 20.60 23.08
C TYR A 528 4.07 20.53 23.55
N ILE A 529 4.35 21.08 24.73
CA ILE A 529 5.68 21.05 25.37
C ILE A 529 5.51 20.54 26.79
N GLY A 530 6.10 19.40 27.11
CA GLY A 530 5.89 18.75 28.41
C GLY A 530 7.19 18.25 29.03
N PRO A 531 7.37 18.40 30.35
CA PRO A 531 8.46 17.73 31.06
C PRO A 531 8.17 16.22 31.14
N LYS A 532 9.19 15.44 31.49
CA LYS A 532 9.03 14.02 31.79
C LYS A 532 7.93 13.80 32.83
N HIS A 533 7.10 12.77 32.65
CA HIS A 533 5.94 12.41 33.48
C HIS A 533 4.67 13.26 33.27
N SER A 534 4.71 14.32 32.47
CA SER A 534 3.47 14.95 32.00
C SER A 534 2.67 13.98 31.13
N TRP A 535 1.34 14.09 31.17
CA TRP A 535 0.45 13.12 30.55
C TRP A 535 -0.91 13.73 30.19
N THR A 536 -1.67 13.05 29.35
CA THR A 536 -3.06 13.40 29.01
C THR A 536 -4.04 12.38 29.58
N PRO A 537 -5.19 12.80 30.16
CA PRO A 537 -6.27 11.89 30.58
C PRO A 537 -6.79 11.01 29.44
N PHE A 538 -7.51 9.96 29.78
CA PHE A 538 -8.16 9.12 28.77
C PHE A 538 -9.29 9.87 28.07
N HIS A 539 -9.19 10.05 26.75
CA HIS A 539 -10.14 10.83 25.97
C HIS A 539 -10.14 10.40 24.49
N ALA A 540 -11.13 10.85 23.73
CA ALA A 540 -11.08 10.93 22.27
C ALA A 540 -10.90 12.39 21.85
N ASP A 541 -10.32 12.62 20.67
CA ASP A 541 -10.06 13.97 20.16
C ASP A 541 -11.35 14.76 19.91
N VAL A 542 -11.20 16.09 19.82
CA VAL A 542 -12.30 17.02 19.56
C VAL A 542 -13.08 16.60 18.31
N PHE A 543 -14.41 16.77 18.35
CA PHE A 543 -15.37 16.26 17.35
C PHE A 543 -15.37 14.75 17.14
N THR A 544 -14.63 13.97 17.95
CA THR A 544 -14.24 12.58 17.63
C THR A 544 -13.56 12.46 16.26
N SER A 545 -12.85 13.51 15.87
CA SER A 545 -12.23 13.65 14.54
C SER A 545 -10.95 12.84 14.40
N TYR A 546 -10.31 12.96 13.23
CA TYR A 546 -8.97 12.43 13.04
C TYR A 546 -7.99 13.33 13.76
N SER A 547 -6.91 12.74 14.26
CA SER A 547 -5.78 13.51 14.72
C SER A 547 -4.47 12.85 14.33
N TRP A 548 -3.42 13.65 14.39
CA TRP A 548 -2.06 13.18 14.28
C TRP A 548 -1.15 13.95 15.20
N SER A 549 -0.11 13.28 15.69
CA SER A 549 0.93 13.89 16.52
C SER A 549 2.29 13.51 15.97
N VAL A 550 3.10 14.51 15.64
CA VAL A 550 4.52 14.34 15.29
C VAL A 550 5.36 14.71 16.50
N ASN A 551 6.06 13.71 17.04
CA ASN A 551 6.92 13.87 18.20
C ASN A 551 8.29 14.43 17.77
N VAL A 552 8.45 15.75 17.81
CA VAL A 552 9.66 16.45 17.34
C VAL A 552 10.88 16.12 18.21
N PHE A 553 10.69 15.96 19.52
CA PHE A 553 11.75 15.59 20.48
C PHE A 553 11.21 14.75 21.63
N GLY A 554 12.05 13.86 22.16
CA GLY A 554 11.77 13.00 23.32
C GLY A 554 11.01 11.73 22.94
N ARG A 555 10.37 11.09 23.93
CA ARG A 555 9.63 9.83 23.76
C ARG A 555 8.29 9.84 24.47
N LYS A 556 7.28 9.25 23.82
CA LYS A 556 5.91 9.16 24.36
C LYS A 556 5.42 7.73 24.40
N LYS A 557 4.68 7.37 25.45
CA LYS A 557 3.89 6.13 25.52
C LYS A 557 2.43 6.46 25.24
N TRP A 558 1.88 5.81 24.23
CA TRP A 558 0.47 5.88 23.86
C TRP A 558 -0.23 4.59 24.27
N ILE A 559 -1.41 4.74 24.86
CA ILE A 559 -2.38 3.67 25.04
C ILE A 559 -3.54 4.02 24.12
N LEU A 560 -3.83 3.15 23.14
CA LEU A 560 -4.92 3.32 22.17
C LEU A 560 -6.00 2.25 22.41
N ILE A 561 -7.25 2.70 22.49
CA ILE A 561 -8.43 1.88 22.72
C ILE A 561 -9.39 2.04 21.52
N PRO A 562 -9.77 0.95 20.84
CA PRO A 562 -10.65 1.03 19.68
C PRO A 562 -12.07 1.51 20.02
N PRO A 563 -12.77 2.17 19.08
CA PRO A 563 -14.16 2.57 19.25
C PRO A 563 -15.06 1.41 19.71
N GLY A 564 -15.96 1.68 20.65
CA GLY A 564 -16.85 0.72 21.28
C GLY A 564 -16.25 -0.04 22.48
N ASN A 565 -14.94 0.04 22.74
CA ASN A 565 -14.33 -0.57 23.93
C ASN A 565 -14.37 0.37 25.14
N GLU A 566 -14.46 1.69 24.91
CA GLU A 566 -14.58 2.71 25.96
C GLU A 566 -15.78 2.51 26.88
N LYS A 567 -16.83 1.80 26.42
CA LYS A 567 -18.00 1.45 27.23
C LYS A 567 -17.66 0.60 28.47
N TYR A 568 -16.55 -0.12 28.44
CA TYR A 568 -16.03 -0.89 29.58
C TYR A 568 -15.13 -0.05 30.50
N LEU A 569 -14.82 1.18 30.10
CA LEU A 569 -13.96 2.13 30.79
C LEU A 569 -14.77 3.33 31.31
N THR A 570 -15.96 3.05 31.84
CA THR A 570 -16.81 4.02 32.53
C THR A 570 -16.77 3.81 34.04
N ASP A 571 -17.02 4.88 34.80
CA ASP A 571 -17.20 4.83 36.23
C ASP A 571 -18.64 4.41 36.61
N SER A 572 -18.94 4.32 37.91
CA SER A 572 -20.27 3.92 38.40
C SER A 572 -21.39 4.89 38.04
N LEU A 573 -21.06 6.11 37.62
CA LEU A 573 -22.00 7.14 37.16
C LEU A 573 -22.13 7.15 35.64
N GLY A 574 -21.44 6.24 34.93
CA GLY A 574 -21.44 6.15 33.47
C GLY A 574 -20.47 7.11 32.78
N ASN A 575 -19.68 7.89 33.53
CA ASN A 575 -18.71 8.82 32.95
C ASN A 575 -17.46 8.06 32.49
N LEU A 576 -16.81 8.52 31.44
CA LEU A 576 -15.52 7.98 31.02
C LEU A 576 -14.49 8.11 32.15
N LYS A 577 -13.73 7.04 32.37
CA LYS A 577 -12.63 7.05 33.35
C LYS A 577 -11.60 8.11 32.99
N TYR A 578 -11.14 8.83 34.01
CA TYR A 578 -10.10 9.85 33.90
C TYR A 578 -8.71 9.28 33.55
N ASP A 579 -8.35 8.18 34.21
CA ASP A 579 -7.04 7.53 34.12
C ASP A 579 -7.24 6.02 33.95
N ILE A 580 -6.59 5.42 32.95
CA ILE A 580 -6.59 3.98 32.72
C ILE A 580 -5.51 3.34 33.59
N THR A 581 -5.93 2.50 34.51
CA THR A 581 -5.02 1.81 35.43
C THR A 581 -4.49 0.51 34.83
N PRO A 582 -3.37 -0.04 35.34
CA PRO A 582 -2.91 -1.37 34.94
C PRO A 582 -3.95 -2.48 35.11
N LYS A 583 -4.92 -2.32 36.03
CA LYS A 583 -6.03 -3.27 36.21
C LYS A 583 -6.97 -3.24 34.99
N ASP A 584 -7.24 -2.07 34.46
CA ASP A 584 -8.11 -1.87 33.29
C ASP A 584 -7.47 -2.44 32.02
N LEU A 585 -6.14 -2.25 31.87
CA LEU A 585 -5.38 -2.78 30.73
C LEU A 585 -5.34 -4.31 30.67
N ASN A 586 -5.60 -4.99 31.80
CA ASN A 586 -5.62 -6.45 31.89
C ASN A 586 -7.03 -7.05 31.74
N ASP A 587 -8.06 -6.23 31.48
CA ASP A 587 -9.41 -6.73 31.26
C ASP A 587 -9.50 -7.42 29.87
N PRO A 588 -9.80 -8.73 29.80
CA PRO A 588 -9.82 -9.46 28.54
C PRO A 588 -10.93 -9.02 27.59
N ARG A 589 -11.88 -8.18 28.04
CA ARG A 589 -12.96 -7.61 27.23
C ARG A 589 -12.51 -6.39 26.44
N ILE A 590 -11.38 -5.79 26.80
CA ILE A 590 -10.89 -4.53 26.25
C ILE A 590 -9.69 -4.82 25.36
N GLN A 591 -9.80 -4.44 24.09
CA GLN A 591 -8.65 -4.45 23.21
C GLN A 591 -7.79 -3.21 23.48
N VAL A 592 -6.50 -3.42 23.76
CA VAL A 592 -5.55 -2.36 24.11
C VAL A 592 -4.35 -2.45 23.19
N PHE A 593 -3.91 -1.30 22.71
CA PHE A 593 -2.65 -1.18 21.97
C PHE A 593 -1.72 -0.21 22.68
N GLU A 594 -0.52 -0.69 23.03
CA GLU A 594 0.55 0.16 23.55
C GLU A 594 1.55 0.49 22.45
N VAL A 595 1.89 1.77 22.30
CA VAL A 595 2.87 2.25 21.32
C VAL A 595 3.87 3.16 22.02
N ILE A 596 5.16 2.92 21.79
CA ILE A 596 6.20 3.89 22.10
C ILE A 596 6.46 4.70 20.83
N GLN A 597 6.11 5.97 20.87
CA GLN A 597 6.41 6.93 19.81
C GLN A 597 7.80 7.51 20.06
N GLU A 598 8.70 7.23 19.14
CA GLU A 598 10.07 7.71 19.14
C GLU A 598 10.16 9.13 18.54
N GLN A 599 11.31 9.76 18.69
CA GLN A 599 11.60 11.06 18.10
C GLN A 599 11.49 10.99 16.56
N GLY A 600 10.84 11.99 15.96
CA GLY A 600 10.65 12.13 14.51
C GLY A 600 9.50 11.31 13.93
N GLN A 601 8.84 10.47 14.73
CA GLN A 601 7.70 9.68 14.28
C GLN A 601 6.39 10.47 14.35
N ALA A 602 5.50 10.26 13.38
CA ALA A 602 4.10 10.62 13.49
C ALA A 602 3.28 9.44 14.01
N ILE A 603 2.22 9.72 14.75
CA ILE A 603 1.14 8.77 15.01
C ILE A 603 -0.16 9.32 14.41
N PHE A 604 -0.88 8.48 13.67
CA PHE A 604 -2.23 8.77 13.17
C PHE A 604 -3.25 8.11 14.09
N VAL A 605 -4.11 8.93 14.69
CA VAL A 605 -5.20 8.49 15.58
C VAL A 605 -6.53 8.62 14.82
N PRO A 606 -7.22 7.51 14.54
CA PRO A 606 -8.46 7.55 13.79
C PRO A 606 -9.64 8.07 14.63
N SER A 607 -10.72 8.44 13.97
CA SER A 607 -11.93 8.96 14.58
C SER A 607 -12.55 7.97 15.58
N GLY A 608 -12.90 8.49 16.76
CA GLY A 608 -13.49 7.74 17.86
C GLY A 608 -12.52 6.84 18.65
N TRP A 609 -11.24 6.76 18.26
CA TRP A 609 -10.24 6.04 19.07
C TRP A 609 -9.93 6.83 20.32
N HIS A 610 -10.13 6.19 21.47
CA HIS A 610 -9.80 6.79 22.75
C HIS A 610 -8.36 6.47 23.11
N HIS A 611 -7.69 7.41 23.78
CA HIS A 611 -6.28 7.26 24.06
C HIS A 611 -5.82 8.01 25.30
N GLN A 612 -4.69 7.58 25.83
CA GLN A 612 -3.99 8.19 26.96
C GLN A 612 -2.49 8.26 26.64
N VAL A 613 -1.85 9.40 26.88
CA VAL A 613 -0.46 9.64 26.46
C VAL A 613 0.39 10.05 27.64
N TRP A 614 1.57 9.44 27.76
CA TRP A 614 2.56 9.75 28.78
C TRP A 614 3.88 10.19 28.14
N ASN A 615 4.41 11.33 28.55
CA ASN A 615 5.73 11.78 28.15
C ASN A 615 6.77 11.05 29.01
N LEU A 616 7.52 10.13 28.39
CA LEU A 616 8.56 9.32 29.04
C LEU A 616 9.84 10.13 29.28
N GLU A 617 9.98 11.22 28.55
CA GLU A 617 11.10 12.17 28.56
C GLU A 617 10.54 13.60 28.48
N GLU A 618 11.41 14.61 28.44
CA GLU A 618 11.00 15.95 28.02
C GLU A 618 10.61 15.89 26.53
N THR A 619 9.44 16.42 26.17
CA THR A 619 8.90 16.27 24.81
C THR A 619 8.42 17.59 24.23
N ILE A 620 8.56 17.72 22.91
CA ILE A 620 7.85 18.72 22.11
C ILE A 620 7.21 18.04 20.91
N SER A 621 5.97 18.39 20.58
CA SER A 621 5.26 17.82 19.44
C SER A 621 4.37 18.83 18.73
N VAL A 622 4.15 18.58 17.44
CA VAL A 622 3.13 19.25 16.61
C VAL A 622 1.96 18.29 16.44
N ASN A 623 0.75 18.77 16.64
CA ASN A 623 -0.45 17.94 16.64
C ASN A 623 -1.58 18.66 15.91
N HIS A 624 -2.31 18.01 15.02
CA HIS A 624 -3.54 18.59 14.49
C HIS A 624 -4.72 17.66 14.71
N ASN A 625 -5.91 18.27 14.81
CA ASN A 625 -7.18 17.60 14.56
C ASN A 625 -7.65 17.96 13.16
N TRP A 626 -8.21 17.01 12.42
CA TRP A 626 -8.77 17.27 11.10
C TRP A 626 -10.03 16.47 10.79
N ILE A 627 -10.79 16.99 9.83
CA ILE A 627 -11.96 16.35 9.24
C ILE A 627 -11.76 16.22 7.74
N ASN A 628 -12.21 15.12 7.12
CA ASN A 628 -12.29 14.99 5.67
C ASN A 628 -13.39 14.01 5.22
N GLY A 629 -13.44 13.73 3.93
CA GLY A 629 -14.47 12.86 3.34
C GLY A 629 -14.52 11.45 3.94
N CYS A 630 -13.43 10.96 4.52
CA CYS A 630 -13.38 9.63 5.13
C CYS A 630 -14.10 9.58 6.47
N ASN A 631 -13.98 10.59 7.33
CA ASN A 631 -14.59 10.59 8.67
C ASN A 631 -15.81 11.51 8.82
N ILE A 632 -16.18 12.33 7.83
CA ILE A 632 -17.27 13.31 7.96
C ILE A 632 -18.61 12.72 8.43
N HIS A 633 -18.92 11.47 8.05
CA HIS A 633 -20.12 10.79 8.51
C HIS A 633 -20.07 10.45 10.01
N GLN A 634 -18.89 10.10 10.53
CA GLN A 634 -18.70 9.86 11.97
C GLN A 634 -18.86 11.17 12.75
N ILE A 635 -18.33 12.28 12.22
CA ILE A 635 -18.53 13.62 12.81
C ILE A 635 -20.02 13.94 12.91
N TRP A 636 -20.77 13.72 11.83
CA TRP A 636 -22.23 13.92 11.82
C TRP A 636 -22.94 13.08 12.89
N ASN A 637 -22.61 11.80 13.00
CA ASN A 637 -23.21 10.94 14.02
C ASN A 637 -22.87 11.38 15.45
N SER A 638 -21.63 11.80 15.70
CA SER A 638 -21.19 12.33 16.98
C SER A 638 -21.88 13.65 17.33
N LEU A 639 -22.06 14.54 16.36
CA LEU A 639 -22.79 15.80 16.51
C LEU A 639 -24.25 15.53 16.93
N LYS A 640 -24.95 14.63 16.22
CA LYS A 640 -26.32 14.23 16.56
C LYS A 640 -26.45 13.57 17.92
N LYS A 641 -25.52 12.66 18.25
CA LYS A 641 -25.50 11.99 19.55
C LYS A 641 -25.30 13.02 20.67
N THR A 642 -24.43 14.00 20.45
CA THR A 642 -24.19 15.09 21.42
C THR A 642 -25.44 15.94 21.59
N LEU A 643 -26.15 16.31 20.50
CA LEU A 643 -27.44 17.01 20.61
C LEU A 643 -28.46 16.21 21.43
N SER A 644 -28.54 14.90 21.19
CA SER A 644 -29.44 14.02 21.95
C SER A 644 -29.10 14.01 23.45
N HIS A 645 -27.81 14.03 23.80
CA HIS A 645 -27.37 14.16 25.20
C HIS A 645 -27.70 15.54 25.76
N VAL A 646 -27.43 16.63 25.05
CA VAL A 646 -27.79 18.00 25.48
C VAL A 646 -29.27 18.07 25.82
N LYS A 647 -30.13 17.59 24.90
CA LYS A 647 -31.58 17.54 25.11
C LYS A 647 -32.00 16.73 26.33
N ALA A 648 -31.32 15.61 26.60
CA ALA A 648 -31.60 14.78 27.77
C ALA A 648 -31.19 15.50 29.07
N GLU A 649 -30.02 16.14 29.08
CA GLU A 649 -29.48 16.85 30.26
C GLU A 649 -30.33 18.06 30.65
N ILE A 650 -30.89 18.80 29.69
CA ILE A 650 -31.76 19.97 29.94
C ILE A 650 -33.25 19.67 29.66
N SER A 651 -33.64 18.40 29.80
CA SER A 651 -35.00 17.94 29.48
C SER A 651 -36.06 18.45 30.48
N ASP A 652 -35.64 18.83 31.68
CA ASP A 652 -36.47 19.46 32.72
C ASP A 652 -36.90 20.89 32.36
N CYS A 653 -36.21 21.52 31.41
CA CYS A 653 -36.52 22.86 30.88
C CYS A 653 -37.21 22.82 29.51
N ASN A 654 -37.77 21.69 29.07
CA ASN A 654 -38.31 21.54 27.70
C ASN A 654 -39.55 22.38 27.37
N ASP A 655 -40.14 23.00 28.39
CA ASP A 655 -41.27 23.91 28.30
C ASP A 655 -40.86 25.37 28.08
N MET A 656 -39.56 25.67 28.13
CA MET A 656 -39.06 27.03 27.87
C MET A 656 -39.32 27.47 26.42
N GLU A 657 -39.62 28.75 26.25
CA GLU A 657 -39.65 29.38 24.93
C GLU A 657 -38.27 29.24 24.27
N ASP A 658 -38.24 28.83 23.01
CA ASP A 658 -37.01 28.65 22.22
C ASP A 658 -36.06 27.52 22.70
N TRP A 659 -36.58 26.50 23.40
CA TRP A 659 -35.80 25.33 23.85
C TRP A 659 -34.93 24.67 22.77
N PRO A 660 -35.40 24.44 21.52
CA PRO A 660 -34.57 23.86 20.46
C PRO A 660 -33.32 24.69 20.16
N HIS A 661 -33.47 26.01 20.09
CA HIS A 661 -32.36 26.93 19.86
C HIS A 661 -31.34 26.90 21.00
N GLN A 662 -31.82 26.86 22.25
CA GLN A 662 -30.92 26.72 23.41
C GLN A 662 -30.15 25.40 23.37
N CYS A 663 -30.77 24.31 22.91
CA CYS A 663 -30.05 23.06 22.68
C CYS A 663 -28.92 23.22 21.64
N GLN A 664 -29.16 23.97 20.55
CA GLN A 664 -28.13 24.25 19.54
C GLN A 664 -27.01 25.17 20.06
N VAL A 665 -27.33 26.15 20.91
CA VAL A 665 -26.32 27.02 21.55
C VAL A 665 -25.41 26.19 22.46
N ILE A 666 -25.98 25.34 23.30
CA ILE A 666 -25.22 24.43 24.18
C ILE A 666 -24.41 23.43 23.34
N LEU A 667 -25.01 22.86 22.29
CA LEU A 667 -24.32 21.97 21.36
C LEU A 667 -23.10 22.65 20.74
N SER A 668 -23.24 23.90 20.28
CA SER A 668 -22.13 24.69 19.74
C SER A 668 -21.00 24.85 20.76
N SER A 669 -21.33 25.13 22.02
CA SER A 669 -20.35 25.31 23.09
C SER A 669 -19.63 24.02 23.51
N ILE A 670 -20.29 22.86 23.41
CA ILE A 670 -19.72 21.57 23.85
C ILE A 670 -19.01 20.86 22.71
N PHE A 671 -19.62 20.84 21.53
CA PHE A 671 -19.12 20.10 20.38
C PHE A 671 -18.24 20.97 19.48
N GLY A 672 -18.42 22.29 19.45
CA GLY A 672 -17.74 23.23 18.55
C GLY A 672 -18.49 23.50 17.24
N PHE A 673 -19.54 22.71 16.97
CA PHE A 673 -20.51 22.97 15.89
C PHE A 673 -21.92 22.85 16.43
N ASN A 674 -22.80 23.71 15.96
CA ASN A 674 -24.23 23.42 15.88
C ASN A 674 -24.59 22.96 14.47
N PHE A 675 -25.83 22.57 14.24
CA PHE A 675 -26.21 22.06 12.92
C PHE A 675 -26.04 23.10 11.79
N ARG A 676 -26.31 24.38 12.07
CA ARG A 676 -26.15 25.49 11.10
C ARG A 676 -24.70 25.69 10.69
N SER A 677 -23.81 25.84 11.66
CA SER A 677 -22.36 26.00 11.43
C SER A 677 -21.73 24.77 10.78
N PHE A 678 -22.20 23.55 11.10
CA PHE A 678 -21.79 22.33 10.42
C PHE A 678 -22.22 22.30 8.95
N GLY A 679 -23.45 22.75 8.64
CA GLY A 679 -23.92 22.94 7.28
C GLY A 679 -23.06 23.95 6.50
N ALA A 680 -22.77 25.11 7.11
CA ALA A 680 -21.93 26.14 6.52
C ALA A 680 -20.50 25.65 6.23
N PHE A 681 -19.92 24.87 7.15
CA PHE A 681 -18.63 24.19 6.99
C PHE A 681 -18.64 23.29 5.73
N LEU A 682 -19.61 22.38 5.63
CA LEU A 682 -19.76 21.47 4.50
C LEU A 682 -19.94 22.22 3.17
N SER A 683 -20.75 23.27 3.16
CA SER A 683 -20.97 24.11 1.99
C SER A 683 -19.71 24.83 1.53
N ASN A 684 -18.85 25.30 2.45
CA ASN A 684 -17.58 25.93 2.10
C ASN A 684 -16.66 24.95 1.37
N ILE A 685 -16.49 23.73 1.92
CA ILE A 685 -15.70 22.67 1.28
C ILE A 685 -16.24 22.33 -0.11
N ALA A 686 -17.56 22.12 -0.26
CA ALA A 686 -18.16 21.81 -1.56
C ALA A 686 -17.90 22.91 -2.61
N LYS A 687 -18.08 24.19 -2.22
CA LYS A 687 -17.83 25.35 -3.11
C LYS A 687 -16.38 25.35 -3.62
N ALA A 688 -15.40 25.08 -2.75
CA ALA A 688 -13.99 25.01 -3.13
C ALA A 688 -13.70 23.88 -4.14
N ARG A 689 -14.21 22.67 -3.88
CA ARG A 689 -14.01 21.49 -4.76
C ARG A 689 -14.65 21.68 -6.14
N ILE A 690 -15.85 22.24 -6.20
CA ILE A 690 -16.56 22.49 -7.46
C ILE A 690 -15.87 23.56 -8.30
N LYS A 691 -15.39 24.63 -7.67
CA LYS A 691 -14.62 25.68 -8.35
C LYS A 691 -13.38 25.10 -9.03
N ALA A 692 -12.68 24.18 -8.36
CA ALA A 692 -11.52 23.49 -8.94
C ALA A 692 -11.89 22.61 -10.14
N LEU A 693 -12.95 21.79 -10.02
CA LEU A 693 -13.45 20.92 -11.10
C LEU A 693 -13.90 21.72 -12.33
N ARG A 694 -14.69 22.78 -12.15
CA ARG A 694 -15.14 23.66 -13.26
C ARG A 694 -13.97 24.35 -13.96
N GLY A 695 -12.91 24.67 -13.22
CA GLY A 695 -11.71 25.28 -13.76
C GLY A 695 -10.78 24.32 -14.50
N SER A 696 -11.06 23.00 -14.49
CA SER A 696 -10.11 21.95 -14.93
C SER A 696 -8.73 22.10 -14.29
N LYS A 697 -8.68 22.47 -13.00
CA LYS A 697 -7.45 22.71 -12.25
C LYS A 697 -7.40 21.79 -11.03
N ASN A 698 -6.19 21.35 -10.67
CA ASN A 698 -5.94 20.75 -9.36
C ASN A 698 -6.24 21.79 -8.26
N LEU A 699 -6.83 21.34 -7.15
CA LEU A 699 -7.00 22.19 -5.98
C LEU A 699 -5.73 22.15 -5.14
N THR A 700 -5.10 23.30 -4.93
CA THR A 700 -4.07 23.42 -3.89
C THR A 700 -4.76 23.46 -2.54
N VAL A 701 -4.54 22.43 -1.73
CA VAL A 701 -5.07 22.31 -0.37
C VAL A 701 -4.01 22.72 0.66
N PHE A 702 -4.41 22.67 1.93
CA PHE A 702 -3.57 22.92 3.09
C PHE A 702 -2.21 22.21 2.98
N GLY A 703 -1.13 22.91 3.34
CA GLY A 703 0.25 22.42 3.19
C GLY A 703 0.85 22.48 1.78
N GLY A 704 0.15 23.09 0.81
CA GLY A 704 0.65 23.31 -0.55
C GLY A 704 0.53 22.09 -1.47
N TRP A 705 -0.26 21.09 -1.07
CA TRP A 705 -0.49 19.86 -1.82
C TRP A 705 -1.55 20.04 -2.91
N GLN A 706 -1.46 19.28 -4.01
CA GLN A 706 -2.43 19.33 -5.10
C GLN A 706 -3.34 18.10 -5.08
N MET A 707 -4.64 18.32 -5.02
CA MET A 707 -5.65 17.28 -5.13
C MET A 707 -6.16 17.17 -6.57
N GLY A 708 -6.09 15.95 -7.12
CA GLY A 708 -6.58 15.63 -8.46
C GLY A 708 -8.10 15.40 -8.51
N GLU A 709 -8.65 15.41 -9.72
CA GLU A 709 -10.09 15.33 -10.02
C GLU A 709 -10.83 14.23 -9.24
N ASN A 710 -10.23 13.04 -9.17
CA ASN A 710 -10.76 11.87 -8.50
C ASN A 710 -11.02 12.08 -6.99
N HIS A 711 -10.09 12.74 -6.31
CA HIS A 711 -10.22 13.04 -4.89
C HIS A 711 -11.29 14.12 -4.66
N LEU A 712 -11.34 15.13 -5.53
CA LEU A 712 -12.37 16.18 -5.46
C LEU A 712 -13.78 15.61 -5.63
N LYS A 713 -13.95 14.63 -6.54
CA LYS A 713 -15.22 13.92 -6.71
C LYS A 713 -15.59 13.10 -5.47
N TYR A 714 -14.62 12.40 -4.87
CA TYR A 714 -14.83 11.69 -3.61
C TYR A 714 -15.32 12.65 -2.51
N ASP A 715 -14.60 13.75 -2.28
CA ASP A 715 -14.98 14.76 -1.28
C ASP A 715 -16.42 15.24 -1.47
N LEU A 716 -16.80 15.59 -2.72
CA LEU A 716 -18.15 16.05 -3.03
C LEU A 716 -19.24 15.02 -2.78
N ILE A 717 -19.00 13.76 -3.14
CA ILE A 717 -19.94 12.66 -2.87
C ILE A 717 -20.17 12.52 -1.36
N ARG A 718 -19.11 12.64 -0.55
CA ARG A 718 -19.19 12.54 0.92
C ARG A 718 -19.93 13.73 1.53
N VAL A 719 -19.68 14.94 1.04
CA VAL A 719 -20.41 16.14 1.45
C VAL A 719 -21.90 16.03 1.11
N VAL A 720 -22.25 15.68 -0.12
CA VAL A 720 -23.66 15.50 -0.56
C VAL A 720 -24.37 14.46 0.30
N THR A 721 -23.70 13.35 0.62
CA THR A 721 -24.26 12.30 1.49
C THR A 721 -24.64 12.86 2.85
N VAL A 722 -23.74 13.59 3.52
CA VAL A 722 -24.00 14.11 4.86
C VAL A 722 -25.01 15.25 4.85
N LEU A 723 -24.98 16.13 3.84
CA LEU A 723 -25.98 17.19 3.69
C LEU A 723 -27.39 16.63 3.45
N ASN A 724 -27.52 15.54 2.69
CA ASN A 724 -28.80 14.85 2.52
C ASN A 724 -29.31 14.23 3.83
N LEU A 725 -28.42 13.81 4.74
CA LEU A 725 -28.81 13.34 6.08
C LEU A 725 -29.23 14.52 6.97
N LEU A 726 -28.49 15.63 6.93
CA LEU A 726 -28.80 16.86 7.67
C LEU A 726 -30.17 17.41 7.24
N LYS A 727 -30.47 17.48 5.94
CA LYS A 727 -31.77 17.92 5.40
C LYS A 727 -32.97 17.07 5.88
N LYS A 728 -32.74 15.80 6.25
CA LYS A 728 -33.79 14.86 6.67
C LYS A 728 -33.93 14.78 8.20
N ASP A 729 -33.09 15.51 8.94
CA ASP A 729 -33.08 15.46 10.39
C ASP A 729 -34.13 16.43 10.95
N ASP A 730 -35.05 15.92 11.77
CA ASP A 730 -36.20 16.69 12.27
C ASP A 730 -35.75 17.95 13.04
N ASP A 731 -34.65 17.86 13.79
CA ASP A 731 -34.12 18.99 14.57
C ASP A 731 -33.56 20.09 13.68
N PHE A 732 -32.99 19.72 12.54
CA PHE A 732 -32.54 20.69 11.55
C PHE A 732 -33.72 21.36 10.84
N VAL A 733 -34.71 20.56 10.44
CA VAL A 733 -35.89 21.04 9.70
C VAL A 733 -36.71 22.00 10.56
N CYS A 734 -36.99 21.62 11.81
CA CYS A 734 -37.81 22.39 12.73
C CYS A 734 -37.23 23.79 13.00
N GLU A 735 -35.91 23.90 13.11
CA GLU A 735 -35.25 25.14 13.54
C GLU A 735 -34.78 26.02 12.38
N TYR A 736 -34.41 25.46 11.23
CA TYR A 736 -33.71 26.22 10.18
C TYR A 736 -34.35 26.19 8.79
N LEU A 737 -35.22 25.22 8.47
CA LEU A 737 -35.86 25.16 7.15
C LEU A 737 -37.25 25.81 7.12
N ASN A 738 -37.87 26.03 8.28
CA ASN A 738 -39.14 26.75 8.39
C ASN A 738 -38.98 28.26 8.57
N ASP A 739 -37.73 28.75 8.71
CA ASP A 739 -37.42 30.17 8.90
C ASP A 739 -37.04 30.79 7.55
N SER A 740 -37.89 31.69 7.03
CA SER A 740 -37.84 32.17 5.63
C SER A 740 -36.80 33.27 5.35
N GLU A 741 -35.91 33.57 6.29
CA GLU A 741 -35.01 34.73 6.21
C GLU A 741 -33.53 34.41 5.88
N ASP A 742 -33.13 33.15 5.72
CA ASP A 742 -31.71 32.77 5.54
C ASP A 742 -31.39 32.26 4.12
N ASP A 743 -31.23 33.20 3.18
CA ASP A 743 -30.98 32.95 1.74
C ASP A 743 -29.70 32.12 1.47
N ASP A 744 -28.66 32.21 2.31
CA ASP A 744 -27.35 31.59 2.04
C ASP A 744 -27.33 30.07 2.24
N LEU A 745 -28.10 29.57 3.22
CA LEU A 745 -28.30 28.13 3.43
C LEU A 745 -29.27 27.55 2.39
N ASN A 746 -30.35 28.27 2.08
CA ASN A 746 -31.31 27.87 1.06
C ASN A 746 -30.68 27.78 -0.34
N HIS A 747 -29.85 28.74 -0.75
CA HIS A 747 -29.09 28.65 -1.99
C HIS A 747 -28.06 27.52 -2.03
N SER A 748 -27.44 27.21 -0.88
CA SER A 748 -26.54 26.06 -0.77
C SER A 748 -27.30 24.74 -0.93
N PHE A 749 -28.57 24.68 -0.53
CA PHE A 749 -29.46 23.52 -0.65
C PHE A 749 -30.09 23.32 -2.03
N GLU A 750 -30.48 24.39 -2.75
CA GLU A 750 -30.93 24.32 -4.15
C GLU A 750 -29.81 23.84 -5.08
N PHE A 751 -28.58 24.24 -4.79
CA PHE A 751 -27.39 23.85 -5.55
C PHE A 751 -27.03 22.35 -5.39
N LEU A 752 -27.42 21.73 -4.29
CA LEU A 752 -27.25 20.29 -4.04
C LEU A 752 -28.26 19.43 -4.81
N ASP A 753 -29.45 19.96 -5.08
CA ASP A 753 -30.44 19.26 -5.91
C ASP A 753 -29.96 19.19 -7.37
N CYS A 754 -29.19 20.18 -7.83
CA CYS A 754 -28.45 20.12 -9.09
C CYS A 754 -27.36 19.04 -9.10
N LEU A 755 -26.63 18.82 -8.00
CA LEU A 755 -25.60 17.78 -7.89
C LEU A 755 -26.21 16.37 -7.82
N ASN A 756 -27.33 16.20 -7.10
CA ASN A 756 -28.08 14.94 -7.05
C ASN A 756 -28.59 14.56 -8.46
N ASN A 757 -29.05 15.53 -9.27
CA ASN A 757 -29.45 15.29 -10.65
C ASN A 757 -28.27 14.92 -11.59
N CYS A 758 -27.07 15.46 -11.35
CA CYS A 758 -25.84 15.04 -12.07
C CYS A 758 -25.28 13.69 -11.62
N SER A 759 -25.67 13.16 -10.45
CA SER A 759 -25.26 11.81 -10.03
C SER A 759 -26.01 10.70 -10.78
N GLN A 760 -27.14 11.01 -11.41
CA GLN A 760 -27.92 10.09 -12.27
C GLN A 760 -27.52 10.16 -13.77
N GLY A 761 -26.64 11.07 -14.15
CA GLY A 761 -26.11 11.16 -15.52
C GLY A 761 -24.79 11.92 -15.52
N SER A 762 -23.73 11.25 -16.02
CA SER A 762 -22.34 11.71 -16.12
C SER A 762 -22.06 13.11 -15.56
N LEU A 763 -21.36 13.17 -14.40
CA LEU A 763 -20.71 14.39 -13.90
C LEU A 763 -19.80 14.98 -14.99
N LYS A 764 -20.35 15.89 -15.78
CA LYS A 764 -19.67 16.76 -16.74
C LYS A 764 -19.90 18.20 -16.33
#